data_AF-A0AAD6MKP4-F1
#
_entry.id   AF-A0AAD6MKP4-F1
#
_cell.length_a   1.000
_cell.length_b   1.000
_cell.length_c   1.000
_cell.angle_alpha   90.00
_cell.angle_beta   90.00
_cell.angle_gamma   90.00
#
_symmetry.space_group_name_H-M   'P 1'
#
loop_
_entity.id
_entity.type
_entity.pdbx_description
1 polymer ?
#
loop_
_entity_poly.entity_id
_entity_poly.type
_entity_poly.pdbx_seq_one_letter_code
_entity_poly.pdbx_strand_id
1 'polypeptide(L)'
;MLSSFKIYIYTPSKPFSFSSPTESLFFTSLQASPFVTQNPEEAHLFFVPFASNLSTRSIARFIRDLRMEFPYWNRTLGADHFYVSCAGLGYESDRNLVELKKNSVQISCFPVPDGKFVPHKDITLPPLARITRASHAPGNRTVRYLVRHNGAKDSKLANELRNDSDFLMESEPSNEMTSVERLGSSMFCLFEDGADISGIGEALRFGCVPVMVTDRPMQDLPLMDVLSWQKIAVFVGSGGGVKEVKRVLDRTCKDDECEGTRRLGVAASQHFGWNEIPQPYDSIQLQPSNLNPIIFAPYQDLKRKENTTHSLTPFSPNPKTTPTNQLLFSLIHFLSTPPSSPILSLYIYIRTLFVVELRQSEMAEGDNNGSSKPTVTPYEEALDALSSLITKRSRADKSNNGDRFDVLFDYLKILELEEAISEMKIIHVAGTKGKGSTCTFTESILRNCGFRTGLFTSPHLIDEKSTEDVPMPTYFRFLALLAFKIFSAEQVDVAILEVGLGGKFDATNVVQKPIVCGIASLGYDHMEILGDTLAQIAGEKAGIFKDGIPAFTVPQPDEAMNVLEEKASELNVHLQVAEPLDAKLLNGLKLRLEGEHQYLNAGLAIALSFTWLQRTGHHEFTHMEQASSLPEQFIKGLTTASLQGRAQIVTDQYINAESYGDLVFYLDGAHSPESMEMCARWFSLAIKEDSQKRTFNYPPQNNSESTIELVQEHHDERYGKSSMQILLFNCMSVRDPQLLLPPLMKACASHGVYFKKALFVPSTSVYYKVGSHALPPTDSQVNLSWQFALQRVWENLIQSDKGGDVKHAIAVCEEGKEDAKMSGRTCENSAVFPSLPLAIKWLRESVQRNRSVHYQVLVTGSLHLVGDVLRLVKK
;
A
#
# COMPACT_ATOMS: atom_id res chain seq x y z
N MET A 1 -9.73 13.49 27.76
CA MET A 1 -9.76 13.36 26.29
C MET A 1 -11.18 13.14 25.72
N LEU A 2 -12.09 12.37 26.36
CA LEU A 2 -13.44 12.11 25.83
C LEU A 2 -14.52 13.17 26.10
N SER A 3 -14.26 14.20 26.91
CA SER A 3 -15.26 15.22 27.25
C SER A 3 -15.54 16.23 26.13
N SER A 4 -14.67 16.31 25.12
CA SER A 4 -14.74 17.27 24.01
C SER A 4 -15.35 16.71 22.72
N PHE A 5 -15.46 15.39 22.56
CA PHE A 5 -16.03 14.81 21.33
C PHE A 5 -17.53 15.09 21.23
N LYS A 6 -18.02 15.46 20.04
CA LYS A 6 -19.43 15.81 19.82
C LYS A 6 -19.95 15.28 18.49
N ILE A 7 -21.20 14.84 18.49
CA ILE A 7 -21.95 14.34 17.33
C ILE A 7 -23.19 15.21 17.17
N TYR A 8 -23.41 15.75 15.98
CA TYR A 8 -24.66 16.41 15.63
C TYR A 8 -25.56 15.45 14.85
N ILE A 9 -26.83 15.40 15.21
CA ILE A 9 -27.83 14.58 14.52
C ILE A 9 -28.66 15.52 13.65
N TYR A 10 -28.69 15.29 12.33
CA TYR A 10 -29.55 16.09 11.46
C TYR A 10 -31.02 15.92 11.84
N THR A 11 -31.76 17.01 11.87
CA THR A 11 -33.21 16.95 12.07
C THR A 11 -33.88 16.68 10.72
N PRO A 12 -34.54 15.53 10.52
CA PRO A 12 -35.25 15.25 9.29
C PRO A 12 -36.46 16.19 9.17
N SER A 13 -36.76 16.66 7.96
CA SER A 13 -37.91 17.53 7.68
C SER A 13 -39.28 16.86 7.91
N LYS A 14 -39.30 15.53 8.04
CA LYS A 14 -40.47 14.73 8.40
C LYS A 14 -40.10 13.70 9.47
N PRO A 15 -41.04 13.37 10.39
CA PRO A 15 -40.85 12.26 11.30
C PRO A 15 -40.63 10.96 10.52
N PHE A 16 -39.65 10.17 10.94
CA PHE A 16 -39.39 8.84 10.38
C PHE A 16 -39.09 7.87 11.52
N SER A 17 -39.27 6.57 11.26
CA SER A 17 -38.90 5.50 12.18
C SER A 17 -38.03 4.48 11.44
N PHE A 18 -37.05 3.90 12.14
CA PHE A 18 -36.26 2.82 11.59
C PHE A 18 -37.08 1.53 11.54
N SER A 19 -36.95 0.80 10.43
CA SER A 19 -37.68 -0.46 10.22
C SER A 19 -37.01 -1.66 10.91
N SER A 20 -35.69 -1.59 11.14
CA SER A 20 -34.95 -2.63 11.84
C SER A 20 -34.91 -2.36 13.35
N PRO A 21 -35.16 -3.37 14.20
CA PRO A 21 -34.94 -3.25 15.64
C PRO A 21 -33.50 -2.83 15.99
N THR A 22 -32.50 -3.31 15.24
CA THR A 22 -31.08 -2.96 15.44
C THR A 22 -30.80 -1.50 15.15
N GLU A 23 -31.39 -0.95 14.08
CA GLU A 23 -31.25 0.47 13.73
C GLU A 23 -31.92 1.36 14.77
N SER A 24 -33.13 0.98 15.21
CA SER A 24 -33.86 1.68 16.26
C SER A 24 -33.04 1.71 17.55
N LEU A 25 -32.49 0.56 17.97
CA LEU A 25 -31.67 0.47 19.18
C LEU A 25 -30.42 1.34 19.07
N PHE A 26 -29.69 1.25 17.95
CA PHE A 26 -28.52 2.11 17.68
C PHE A 26 -28.87 3.59 17.78
N PHE A 27 -29.97 4.02 17.15
CA PHE A 27 -30.36 5.42 17.14
C PHE A 27 -30.77 5.91 18.53
N THR A 28 -31.54 5.13 19.29
CA THR A 28 -31.91 5.47 20.67
C THR A 28 -30.68 5.55 21.57
N SER A 29 -29.72 4.62 21.44
CA SER A 29 -28.45 4.68 22.17
C SER A 29 -27.61 5.90 21.79
N LEU A 30 -27.57 6.26 20.51
CA LEU A 30 -26.87 7.46 20.05
C LEU A 30 -27.51 8.72 20.63
N GLN A 31 -28.84 8.85 20.60
CA GLN A 31 -29.57 9.98 21.17
C GLN A 31 -29.37 10.13 22.68
N ALA A 32 -29.28 9.02 23.40
CA ALA A 32 -29.00 9.01 24.83
C ALA A 32 -27.52 9.24 25.18
N SER A 33 -26.63 9.33 24.19
CA SER A 33 -25.19 9.44 24.42
C SER A 33 -24.75 10.86 24.81
N PRO A 34 -23.71 10.99 25.67
CA PRO A 34 -23.20 12.30 26.11
C PRO A 34 -22.46 13.07 25.01
N PHE A 35 -22.26 12.46 23.84
CA PHE A 35 -21.61 13.07 22.68
C PHE A 35 -22.58 13.90 21.85
N VAL A 36 -23.90 13.72 22.00
CA VAL A 36 -24.84 14.49 21.19
C VAL A 36 -24.76 15.97 21.56
N THR A 37 -24.57 16.81 20.55
CA THR A 37 -24.67 18.26 20.67
C THR A 37 -25.86 18.78 19.88
N GLN A 38 -26.47 19.85 20.39
CA GLN A 38 -27.47 20.63 19.66
C GLN A 38 -26.83 21.74 18.80
N ASN A 39 -25.54 22.03 19.03
CA ASN A 39 -24.79 23.02 18.27
C ASN A 39 -23.97 22.33 17.16
N PRO A 40 -24.32 22.47 15.88
CA PRO A 40 -23.59 21.82 14.79
C PRO A 40 -22.15 22.34 14.63
N GLU A 41 -21.82 23.54 15.10
CA GLU A 41 -20.46 24.10 15.03
C GLU A 41 -19.49 23.41 15.99
N GLU A 42 -20.00 22.78 17.06
CA GLU A 42 -19.18 22.01 18.00
C GLU A 42 -19.00 20.55 17.55
N ALA A 43 -19.69 20.14 16.48
CA ALA A 43 -19.78 18.75 16.07
C ALA A 43 -18.53 18.29 15.31
N HIS A 44 -18.04 17.12 15.70
CA HIS A 44 -16.91 16.44 15.07
C HIS A 44 -17.40 15.41 14.04
N LEU A 45 -18.58 14.84 14.26
CA LEU A 45 -19.26 13.95 13.31
C LEU A 45 -20.73 14.32 13.17
N PHE A 46 -21.28 14.01 12.01
CA PHE A 46 -22.67 14.25 11.68
C PHE A 46 -23.40 12.94 11.40
N PHE A 47 -24.45 12.66 12.17
CA PHE A 47 -25.31 11.51 11.92
C PHE A 47 -26.44 11.88 10.96
N VAL A 48 -26.60 11.08 9.91
CA VAL A 48 -27.61 11.26 8.86
C VAL A 48 -28.75 10.27 9.09
N PRO A 49 -29.92 10.72 9.59
CA PRO A 49 -30.97 9.83 9.99
C PRO A 49 -31.96 9.59 8.84
N PHE A 50 -31.96 8.38 8.28
CA PHE A 50 -32.95 7.93 7.32
C PHE A 50 -33.30 6.44 7.52
N ALA A 51 -34.52 6.05 7.22
CA ALA A 51 -34.94 4.65 7.34
C ALA A 51 -34.45 3.81 6.15
N SER A 52 -34.00 2.58 6.42
CA SER A 52 -33.55 1.63 5.39
C SER A 52 -34.63 1.14 4.43
N ASN A 53 -35.90 1.32 4.76
CA ASN A 53 -37.02 0.98 3.87
C ASN A 53 -37.32 2.07 2.82
N LEU A 54 -36.65 3.21 2.88
CA LEU A 54 -36.82 4.26 1.88
C LEU A 54 -36.22 3.83 0.54
N SER A 55 -36.92 4.14 -0.56
CA SER A 55 -36.37 3.95 -1.90
C SER A 55 -35.07 4.76 -2.07
N THR A 56 -34.13 4.26 -2.87
CA THR A 56 -32.89 4.97 -3.22
C THR A 56 -33.17 6.39 -3.70
N ARG A 57 -34.21 6.59 -4.53
CA ARG A 57 -34.65 7.91 -4.98
C ARG A 57 -35.09 8.83 -3.83
N SER A 58 -35.73 8.29 -2.79
CA SER A 58 -36.11 9.07 -1.60
C SER A 58 -34.92 9.45 -0.75
N ILE A 59 -33.96 8.55 -0.57
CA ILE A 59 -32.70 8.83 0.13
C ILE A 59 -31.90 9.88 -0.63
N ALA A 60 -31.79 9.76 -1.96
CA ALA A 60 -31.12 10.75 -2.81
C ALA A 60 -31.72 12.15 -2.66
N ARG A 61 -33.05 12.27 -2.64
CA ARG A 61 -33.73 13.55 -2.38
C ARG A 61 -33.42 14.09 -0.99
N PHE A 62 -33.44 13.22 0.03
CA PHE A 62 -33.12 13.61 1.40
C PHE A 62 -31.69 14.18 1.52
N ILE A 63 -30.70 13.51 0.94
CA ILE A 63 -29.31 13.99 0.94
C ILE A 63 -29.17 15.29 0.13
N ARG A 64 -29.85 15.41 -1.00
CA ARG A 64 -29.88 16.66 -1.78
C ARG A 64 -30.43 17.81 -0.95
N ASP A 65 -31.52 17.60 -0.23
CA ASP A 65 -32.17 18.63 0.58
C ASP A 65 -31.27 19.02 1.77
N LEU A 66 -30.70 18.03 2.46
CA LEU A 66 -29.69 18.22 3.52
C LEU A 66 -28.49 19.05 3.02
N ARG A 67 -28.00 18.76 1.81
CA ARG A 67 -26.89 19.50 1.18
C ARG A 67 -27.22 20.96 0.90
N MET A 68 -28.48 21.27 0.56
CA MET A 68 -28.91 22.65 0.32
C MET A 68 -29.16 23.40 1.61
N GLU A 69 -29.68 22.73 2.63
CA GLU A 69 -30.03 23.35 3.91
C GLU A 69 -28.82 23.55 4.84
N PHE A 70 -27.81 22.69 4.76
CA PHE A 70 -26.69 22.70 5.71
C PHE A 70 -25.32 22.81 5.02
N PRO A 71 -24.48 23.79 5.39
CA PRO A 71 -23.16 24.00 4.76
C PRO A 71 -22.17 22.87 5.10
N TYR A 72 -22.37 22.15 6.21
CA TYR A 72 -21.44 21.13 6.72
C TYR A 72 -21.26 19.94 5.77
N TRP A 73 -22.30 19.52 5.05
CA TRP A 73 -22.17 18.44 4.07
C TRP A 73 -21.18 18.83 2.96
N ASN A 74 -21.25 20.07 2.47
CA ASN A 74 -20.42 20.54 1.36
C ASN A 74 -18.95 20.78 1.77
N ARG A 75 -18.67 20.96 3.07
CA ARG A 75 -17.31 21.13 3.60
C ARG A 75 -16.42 19.91 3.38
N THR A 76 -17.00 18.71 3.52
CA THR A 76 -16.26 17.44 3.49
C THR A 76 -16.80 16.47 2.44
N LEU A 77 -17.81 16.90 1.69
CA LEU A 77 -18.60 16.06 0.78
C LEU A 77 -19.17 14.81 1.48
N GLY A 78 -19.48 14.91 2.78
CA GLY A 78 -20.02 13.81 3.58
C GLY A 78 -18.98 12.94 4.30
N ALA A 79 -17.70 13.33 4.33
CA ALA A 79 -16.63 12.50 4.91
C ALA A 79 -16.62 12.47 6.45
N ASP A 80 -17.18 13.49 7.10
CA ASP A 80 -17.45 13.54 8.55
C ASP A 80 -18.87 13.07 8.89
N HIS A 81 -19.56 12.45 7.93
CA HIS A 81 -20.91 11.93 8.11
C HIS A 81 -20.91 10.42 8.27
N PHE A 82 -21.90 9.94 9.01
CA PHE A 82 -22.17 8.52 9.13
C PHE A 82 -23.67 8.25 9.20
N TYR A 83 -24.08 7.06 8.81
CA TYR A 83 -25.46 6.63 8.80
C TYR A 83 -25.56 5.13 9.12
N VAL A 84 -26.70 4.71 9.64
CA VAL A 84 -27.01 3.29 9.85
C VAL A 84 -27.93 2.79 8.75
N SER A 85 -27.59 1.65 8.14
CA SER A 85 -28.47 0.98 7.18
C SER A 85 -28.25 -0.53 7.16
N CYS A 86 -29.21 -1.29 7.69
CA CYS A 86 -29.20 -2.75 7.61
C CYS A 86 -29.39 -3.27 6.17
N ALA A 87 -30.16 -2.55 5.34
CA ALA A 87 -30.35 -2.92 3.94
C ALA A 87 -29.09 -2.64 3.09
N GLY A 88 -28.25 -1.71 3.54
CA GLY A 88 -27.04 -1.28 2.87
C GLY A 88 -27.29 -0.48 1.60
N LEU A 89 -26.41 0.48 1.31
CA LEU A 89 -26.46 1.24 0.05
C LEU A 89 -25.55 0.62 -1.00
N GLY A 90 -26.03 0.56 -2.24
CA GLY A 90 -25.25 0.11 -3.40
C GLY A 90 -24.52 1.24 -4.10
N TYR A 91 -23.79 0.88 -5.16
CA TYR A 91 -23.25 1.83 -6.12
C TYR A 91 -24.35 2.25 -7.10
N GLU A 92 -25.20 3.17 -6.65
CA GLU A 92 -26.28 3.74 -7.46
C GLU A 92 -25.72 4.79 -8.45
N SER A 93 -26.49 5.14 -9.49
CA SER A 93 -26.08 6.18 -10.45
C SER A 93 -26.35 7.62 -9.96
N ASP A 94 -27.16 7.78 -8.91
CA ASP A 94 -27.48 9.10 -8.36
C ASP A 94 -26.29 9.67 -7.58
N ARG A 95 -25.81 10.85 -8.00
CA ARG A 95 -24.65 11.53 -7.41
C ARG A 95 -24.73 11.62 -5.88
N ASN A 96 -25.90 11.90 -5.31
CA ASN A 96 -26.03 12.10 -3.87
C ASN A 96 -25.84 10.78 -3.10
N LEU A 97 -26.26 9.65 -3.69
CA LEU A 97 -26.06 8.32 -3.10
C LEU A 97 -24.63 7.83 -3.30
N VAL A 98 -24.02 8.16 -4.46
CA VAL A 98 -22.60 7.85 -4.70
C VAL A 98 -21.73 8.56 -3.67
N GLU A 99 -21.96 9.85 -3.44
CA GLU A 99 -21.22 10.64 -2.44
C GLU A 99 -21.48 10.13 -1.02
N LEU A 100 -22.76 9.90 -0.63
CA LEU A 100 -23.10 9.30 0.66
C LEU A 100 -22.40 7.94 0.87
N LYS A 101 -22.41 7.06 -0.14
CA LYS A 101 -21.81 5.73 -0.04
C LYS A 101 -20.28 5.76 -0.04
N LYS A 102 -19.65 6.65 -0.83
CA LYS A 102 -18.19 6.71 -0.95
C LYS A 102 -17.54 7.46 0.21
N ASN A 103 -18.16 8.56 0.65
CA ASN A 103 -17.52 9.49 1.57
C ASN A 103 -17.93 9.25 3.03
N SER A 104 -19.21 8.90 3.28
CA SER A 104 -19.71 8.70 4.65
C SER A 104 -19.49 7.27 5.16
N VAL A 105 -19.38 7.10 6.48
CA VAL A 105 -19.29 5.77 7.11
C VAL A 105 -20.67 5.13 7.16
N GLN A 106 -20.82 3.94 6.54
CA GLN A 106 -22.02 3.13 6.70
C GLN A 106 -21.87 2.18 7.88
N ILE A 107 -22.81 2.24 8.81
CA ILE A 107 -22.99 1.25 9.87
C ILE A 107 -24.01 0.23 9.38
N SER A 108 -23.56 -0.98 9.12
CA SER A 108 -24.36 -2.08 8.56
C SER A 108 -24.74 -3.06 9.67
N CYS A 109 -25.85 -3.77 9.50
CA CYS A 109 -26.27 -4.82 10.44
C CYS A 109 -25.77 -6.17 9.93
N PHE A 110 -25.15 -6.98 10.78
CA PHE A 110 -24.72 -8.32 10.38
C PHE A 110 -25.91 -9.29 10.29
N PRO A 111 -25.96 -10.17 9.26
CA PRO A 111 -25.07 -10.23 8.10
C PRO A 111 -25.32 -9.12 7.09
N VAL A 112 -24.24 -8.60 6.49
CA VAL A 112 -24.33 -7.51 5.50
C VAL A 112 -24.66 -8.09 4.12
N PRO A 113 -25.58 -7.49 3.35
CA PRO A 113 -25.85 -7.94 1.99
C PRO A 113 -24.64 -7.82 1.06
N ASP A 114 -24.52 -8.77 0.12
CA ASP A 114 -23.40 -8.83 -0.83
C ASP A 114 -23.22 -7.54 -1.63
N GLY A 115 -21.97 -7.09 -1.74
CA GLY A 115 -21.61 -5.89 -2.50
C GLY A 115 -22.06 -4.56 -1.87
N LYS A 116 -22.62 -4.58 -0.65
CA LYS A 116 -23.09 -3.38 0.06
C LYS A 116 -22.17 -2.93 1.20
N PHE A 117 -21.01 -3.57 1.37
CA PHE A 117 -20.02 -3.25 2.41
C PHE A 117 -18.70 -2.76 1.78
N VAL A 118 -18.12 -1.68 2.31
CA VAL A 118 -16.82 -1.13 1.89
C VAL A 118 -15.72 -1.46 2.92
N PRO A 119 -14.79 -2.40 2.62
CA PRO A 119 -13.88 -2.99 3.61
C PRO A 119 -12.71 -2.12 4.06
N HIS A 120 -12.89 -1.21 5.02
CA HIS A 120 -11.89 -0.29 5.64
C HIS A 120 -12.56 1.03 6.07
N LYS A 121 -13.81 1.23 5.61
CA LYS A 121 -14.62 2.42 5.84
C LYS A 121 -15.89 2.09 6.60
N ASP A 122 -16.61 1.06 6.15
CA ASP A 122 -17.88 0.66 6.73
C ASP A 122 -17.67 -0.21 7.97
N ILE A 123 -18.63 -0.17 8.90
CA ILE A 123 -18.59 -0.90 10.16
C ILE A 123 -19.80 -1.82 10.23
N THR A 124 -19.65 -2.98 10.86
CA THR A 124 -20.75 -3.94 11.06
C THR A 124 -21.13 -4.06 12.53
N LEU A 125 -22.43 -3.92 12.82
CA LEU A 125 -23.03 -4.14 14.12
C LEU A 125 -23.31 -5.64 14.37
N PRO A 126 -23.12 -6.13 15.60
CA PRO A 126 -23.48 -7.49 15.96
C PRO A 126 -25.01 -7.70 15.86
N PRO A 127 -25.44 -8.92 15.48
CA PRO A 127 -26.86 -9.26 15.43
C PRO A 127 -27.47 -9.19 16.84
N LEU A 128 -28.76 -8.87 16.92
CA LEU A 128 -29.48 -8.89 18.19
C LEU A 128 -29.58 -10.33 18.70
N ALA A 129 -29.12 -10.58 19.92
CA ALA A 129 -29.24 -11.87 20.57
C ALA A 129 -30.73 -12.23 20.75
N ARG A 130 -31.15 -13.40 20.25
CA ARG A 130 -32.52 -13.91 20.44
C ARG A 130 -32.67 -14.58 21.80
N ILE A 131 -31.56 -15.04 22.39
CA ILE A 131 -31.50 -15.71 23.70
C ILE A 131 -30.77 -14.82 24.71
N THR A 132 -31.49 -14.29 25.71
CA THR A 132 -30.98 -13.27 26.65
C THR A 132 -30.53 -13.81 28.01
N ARG A 133 -30.94 -15.02 28.41
CA ARG A 133 -30.59 -15.62 29.71
C ARG A 133 -29.71 -16.86 29.53
N ALA A 134 -28.54 -16.85 30.17
CA ALA A 134 -27.71 -18.05 30.32
C ALA A 134 -28.11 -18.75 31.64
N SER A 135 -28.73 -19.93 31.55
CA SER A 135 -28.58 -20.93 32.60
C SER A 135 -27.16 -21.51 32.46
N HIS A 136 -26.42 -21.60 33.56
CA HIS A 136 -25.06 -22.15 33.60
C HIS A 136 -24.92 -23.38 32.69
N ALA A 137 -23.93 -23.39 31.80
CA ALA A 137 -23.68 -24.50 30.88
C ALA A 137 -23.53 -25.82 31.67
N PRO A 138 -24.49 -26.76 31.59
CA PRO A 138 -24.35 -28.07 32.20
C PRO A 138 -24.01 -29.09 31.11
N GLY A 139 -23.10 -30.00 31.43
CA GLY A 139 -23.17 -31.36 30.89
C GLY A 139 -22.18 -31.73 29.77
N ASN A 140 -21.87 -33.02 29.77
CA ASN A 140 -21.01 -33.75 28.84
C ASN A 140 -21.37 -33.42 27.38
N ARG A 141 -20.35 -33.04 26.58
CA ARG A 141 -20.54 -32.73 25.15
C ARG A 141 -20.70 -34.00 24.34
N THR A 142 -21.93 -34.28 23.93
CA THR A 142 -22.27 -35.47 23.15
C THR A 142 -22.31 -35.21 21.65
N VAL A 143 -22.39 -33.94 21.21
CA VAL A 143 -22.52 -33.57 19.78
C VAL A 143 -21.22 -32.93 19.29
N ARG A 144 -20.62 -33.49 18.23
CA ARG A 144 -19.35 -32.98 17.69
C ARG A 144 -19.57 -31.78 16.76
N TYR A 145 -20.58 -31.79 15.89
CA TYR A 145 -20.84 -30.71 14.94
C TYR A 145 -22.34 -30.35 14.87
N LEU A 146 -22.67 -29.07 15.07
CA LEU A 146 -24.00 -28.51 14.86
C LEU A 146 -23.99 -27.65 13.59
N VAL A 147 -24.94 -27.86 12.69
CA VAL A 147 -25.07 -27.12 11.43
C VAL A 147 -26.27 -26.20 11.51
N ARG A 148 -26.01 -24.89 11.42
CA ARG A 148 -27.06 -23.86 11.35
C ARG A 148 -27.30 -23.50 9.88
N HIS A 149 -28.38 -24.05 9.32
CA HIS A 149 -28.80 -23.78 7.95
C HIS A 149 -30.30 -23.48 7.92
N ASN A 150 -30.65 -22.24 7.55
CA ASN A 150 -32.03 -21.77 7.51
C ASN A 150 -32.54 -21.73 6.06
N GLY A 151 -32.64 -22.91 5.44
CA GLY A 151 -33.48 -23.27 4.28
C GLY A 151 -33.55 -22.38 3.02
N ALA A 152 -32.76 -21.31 2.87
CA ALA A 152 -33.02 -20.29 1.88
C ALA A 152 -32.53 -20.63 0.45
N LYS A 153 -31.66 -21.63 0.28
CA LYS A 153 -31.22 -22.16 -1.03
C LYS A 153 -30.82 -23.63 -0.90
N ASP A 154 -31.07 -24.43 -1.94
CA ASP A 154 -30.56 -25.81 -2.08
C ASP A 154 -29.02 -25.79 -2.10
N SER A 155 -28.40 -25.84 -0.92
CA SER A 155 -26.95 -26.02 -0.82
C SER A 155 -26.61 -27.50 -0.96
N LYS A 156 -25.76 -27.79 -1.95
CA LYS A 156 -25.16 -29.12 -2.14
C LYS A 156 -24.43 -29.58 -0.87
N LEU A 157 -23.72 -28.66 -0.20
CA LEU A 157 -23.00 -28.95 1.03
C LEU A 157 -23.96 -29.22 2.19
N ALA A 158 -25.02 -28.44 2.36
CA ALA A 158 -26.02 -28.68 3.41
C ALA A 158 -26.71 -30.04 3.26
N ASN A 159 -26.95 -30.48 2.03
CA ASN A 159 -27.51 -31.81 1.74
C ASN A 159 -26.52 -32.94 2.02
N GLU A 160 -25.23 -32.74 1.73
CA GLU A 160 -24.18 -33.70 2.09
C GLU A 160 -24.00 -33.79 3.61
N LEU A 161 -24.00 -32.65 4.32
CA LEU A 161 -23.91 -32.59 5.79
C LEU A 161 -25.10 -33.26 6.48
N ARG A 162 -26.31 -33.11 5.94
CA ARG A 162 -27.53 -33.76 6.45
C ARG A 162 -27.45 -35.29 6.42
N ASN A 163 -26.75 -35.85 5.45
CA ASN A 163 -26.62 -37.31 5.27
C ASN A 163 -25.47 -37.92 6.07
N ASP A 164 -24.70 -37.11 6.81
CA ASP A 164 -23.54 -37.53 7.58
C ASP A 164 -23.87 -37.57 9.08
N SER A 165 -23.67 -38.74 9.71
CA SER A 165 -24.07 -39.00 11.10
C SER A 165 -23.34 -38.14 12.14
N ASP A 166 -22.22 -37.51 11.78
CA ASP A 166 -21.45 -36.67 12.71
C ASP A 166 -22.05 -35.26 12.86
N PHE A 167 -22.92 -34.83 11.95
CA PHE A 167 -23.49 -33.48 11.91
C PHE A 167 -24.97 -33.46 12.31
N LEU A 168 -25.32 -32.58 13.25
CA LEU A 168 -26.70 -32.33 13.67
C LEU A 168 -27.25 -31.07 12.99
N MET A 169 -28.35 -31.19 12.24
CA MET A 169 -29.02 -30.05 11.60
C MET A 169 -29.94 -29.31 12.60
N GLU A 170 -29.82 -27.98 12.70
CA GLU A 170 -30.66 -27.20 13.62
C GLU A 170 -32.14 -27.13 13.18
N SER A 171 -32.43 -27.27 11.88
CA SER A 171 -33.77 -27.09 11.29
C SER A 171 -34.78 -28.20 11.57
N GLU A 172 -34.42 -29.27 12.30
CA GLU A 172 -35.35 -30.35 12.63
C GLU A 172 -36.12 -30.10 13.94
N PRO A 173 -37.48 -30.03 13.90
CA PRO A 173 -38.33 -29.82 15.08
C PRO A 173 -38.54 -31.08 15.94
N SER A 174 -37.70 -32.11 15.82
CA SER A 174 -38.07 -33.49 16.19
C SER A 174 -37.54 -34.02 17.52
N ASN A 175 -36.78 -33.26 18.33
CA ASN A 175 -36.28 -33.75 19.62
C ASN A 175 -36.48 -32.75 20.76
N GLU A 176 -36.78 -33.28 21.96
CA GLU A 176 -37.02 -32.62 23.26
C GLU A 176 -35.93 -31.64 23.74
N MET A 177 -34.90 -31.38 22.92
CA MET A 177 -33.74 -30.56 23.25
C MET A 177 -33.87 -29.15 22.64
N THR A 178 -33.92 -28.14 23.51
CA THR A 178 -34.01 -26.72 23.18
C THR A 178 -32.78 -26.23 22.39
N SER A 179 -32.91 -25.15 21.61
CA SER A 179 -31.77 -24.54 20.88
C SER A 179 -30.60 -24.18 21.80
N VAL A 180 -30.88 -23.85 23.06
CA VAL A 180 -29.89 -23.60 24.11
C VAL A 180 -29.08 -24.85 24.45
N GLU A 181 -29.76 -26.00 24.63
CA GLU A 181 -29.12 -27.28 24.92
C GLU A 181 -28.32 -27.80 23.72
N ARG A 182 -28.79 -27.58 22.49
CA ARG A 182 -28.04 -27.91 21.26
C ARG A 182 -26.75 -27.10 21.14
N LEU A 183 -26.78 -25.80 21.42
CA LEU A 183 -25.59 -24.95 21.42
C LEU A 183 -24.62 -25.32 22.55
N GLY A 184 -25.12 -25.61 23.75
CA GLY A 184 -24.28 -25.97 24.90
C GLY A 184 -23.64 -27.36 24.82
N SER A 185 -24.28 -28.30 24.12
CA SER A 185 -23.79 -29.68 23.93
C SER A 185 -22.88 -29.87 22.72
N SER A 186 -22.76 -28.86 21.85
CA SER A 186 -22.02 -28.93 20.58
C SER A 186 -20.62 -28.33 20.68
N MET A 187 -19.64 -28.98 20.04
CA MET A 187 -18.26 -28.48 20.00
C MET A 187 -18.06 -27.39 18.93
N PHE A 188 -18.62 -27.60 17.74
CA PHE A 188 -18.52 -26.68 16.61
C PHE A 188 -19.89 -26.31 16.07
N CYS A 189 -20.04 -25.06 15.64
CA CYS A 189 -21.24 -24.53 15.02
C CYS A 189 -20.92 -24.05 13.61
N LEU A 190 -21.39 -24.80 12.61
CA LEU A 190 -21.17 -24.48 11.19
C LEU A 190 -22.13 -23.40 10.70
N PHE A 191 -21.57 -22.43 9.99
CA PHE A 191 -22.24 -21.31 9.34
C PHE A 191 -21.81 -21.26 7.88
N GLU A 192 -22.77 -21.37 6.96
CA GLU A 192 -22.51 -21.32 5.52
C GLU A 192 -22.73 -19.90 4.98
N ASP A 193 -21.78 -19.40 4.20
CA ASP A 193 -21.89 -18.10 3.53
C ASP A 193 -23.09 -18.07 2.58
N GLY A 194 -23.90 -17.01 2.67
CA GLY A 194 -25.19 -16.90 1.96
C GLY A 194 -26.39 -17.54 2.66
N ALA A 195 -26.21 -18.16 3.83
CA ALA A 195 -27.30 -18.56 4.74
C ALA A 195 -27.46 -17.58 5.92
N ASP A 196 -28.41 -17.84 6.83
CA ASP A 196 -28.59 -17.05 8.05
C ASP A 196 -27.45 -17.32 9.05
N ILE A 197 -26.48 -16.42 9.10
CA ILE A 197 -25.32 -16.47 10.00
C ILE A 197 -25.48 -15.60 11.25
N SER A 198 -26.67 -15.07 11.52
CA SER A 198 -26.93 -14.19 12.66
C SER A 198 -26.75 -14.87 14.03
N GLY A 199 -26.77 -16.20 14.09
CA GLY A 199 -26.55 -16.99 15.32
C GLY A 199 -25.10 -17.05 15.83
N ILE A 200 -24.16 -16.37 15.16
CA ILE A 200 -22.72 -16.41 15.49
C ILE A 200 -22.40 -15.98 16.93
N GLY A 201 -23.08 -14.95 17.44
CA GLY A 201 -22.88 -14.45 18.80
C GLY A 201 -23.37 -15.42 19.86
N GLU A 202 -24.47 -16.13 19.58
CA GLU A 202 -25.03 -17.16 20.45
C GLU A 202 -24.09 -18.38 20.51
N ALA A 203 -23.55 -18.80 19.37
CA ALA A 203 -22.55 -19.88 19.32
C ALA A 203 -21.32 -19.56 20.20
N LEU A 204 -20.75 -18.36 20.05
CA LEU A 204 -19.66 -17.89 20.90
C LEU A 204 -20.04 -17.91 22.39
N ARG A 205 -21.25 -17.42 22.74
CA ARG A 205 -21.74 -17.33 24.12
C ARG A 205 -21.88 -18.69 24.81
N PHE A 206 -22.34 -19.70 24.08
CA PHE A 206 -22.49 -21.06 24.59
C PHE A 206 -21.20 -21.89 24.47
N GLY A 207 -20.12 -21.33 23.92
CA GLY A 207 -18.83 -22.00 23.75
C GLY A 207 -18.83 -23.04 22.64
N CYS A 208 -19.70 -22.87 21.64
CA CYS A 208 -19.69 -23.61 20.39
C CYS A 208 -18.80 -22.86 19.40
N VAL A 209 -17.66 -23.44 19.00
CA VAL A 209 -16.68 -22.75 18.14
C VAL A 209 -17.30 -22.51 16.75
N PRO A 210 -17.46 -21.25 16.29
CA PRO A 210 -18.00 -20.97 14.96
C PRO A 210 -17.08 -21.49 13.87
N VAL A 211 -17.64 -22.18 12.88
CA VAL A 211 -16.96 -22.65 11.68
C VAL A 211 -17.62 -22.00 10.48
N MET A 212 -16.92 -21.06 9.86
CA MET A 212 -17.38 -20.31 8.68
C MET A 212 -16.99 -21.08 7.43
N VAL A 213 -17.99 -21.55 6.68
CA VAL A 213 -17.80 -22.13 5.36
C VAL A 213 -18.00 -21.05 4.31
N THR A 214 -16.91 -20.58 3.72
CA THR A 214 -16.91 -19.46 2.78
C THR A 214 -15.73 -19.54 1.81
N ASP A 215 -15.96 -19.17 0.55
CA ASP A 215 -14.90 -19.02 -0.47
C ASP A 215 -14.44 -17.57 -0.65
N ARG A 216 -15.02 -16.63 0.11
CA ARG A 216 -14.65 -15.22 0.09
C ARG A 216 -14.01 -14.83 1.43
N PRO A 217 -13.06 -13.88 1.44
CA PRO A 217 -12.58 -13.31 2.69
C PRO A 217 -13.73 -12.52 3.35
N MET A 218 -14.21 -13.00 4.50
CA MET A 218 -15.21 -12.28 5.29
C MET A 218 -14.58 -11.03 5.91
N GLN A 219 -14.90 -9.88 5.34
CA GLN A 219 -14.40 -8.56 5.76
C GLN A 219 -15.46 -7.76 6.53
N ASP A 220 -16.67 -8.30 6.62
CA ASP A 220 -17.89 -7.69 7.14
C ASP A 220 -18.35 -8.34 8.45
N LEU A 221 -17.52 -9.17 9.08
CA LEU A 221 -17.81 -9.74 10.40
C LEU A 221 -17.94 -8.62 11.46
N PRO A 222 -18.79 -8.80 12.49
CA PRO A 222 -18.95 -7.81 13.55
C PRO A 222 -17.63 -7.55 14.26
N LEU A 223 -17.35 -6.27 14.53
CA LEU A 223 -16.22 -5.84 15.36
C LEU A 223 -14.85 -6.38 14.88
N MET A 224 -14.65 -6.55 13.57
CA MET A 224 -13.37 -7.01 12.98
C MET A 224 -12.16 -6.15 13.39
N ASP A 225 -12.37 -4.87 13.68
CA ASP A 225 -11.31 -3.96 14.13
C ASP A 225 -10.92 -4.17 15.61
N VAL A 226 -11.74 -4.89 16.37
CA VAL A 226 -11.56 -5.15 17.81
C VAL A 226 -11.25 -6.63 18.08
N LEU A 227 -11.88 -7.54 17.33
CA LEU A 227 -11.80 -8.98 17.54
C LEU A 227 -10.89 -9.66 16.53
N SER A 228 -9.97 -10.48 17.03
CA SER A 228 -9.17 -11.38 16.19
C SER A 228 -9.96 -12.65 15.84
N TRP A 229 -10.80 -12.58 14.81
CA TRP A 229 -11.69 -13.67 14.40
C TRP A 229 -10.99 -15.01 14.15
N GLN A 230 -9.75 -14.99 13.66
CA GLN A 230 -8.91 -16.19 13.46
C GLN A 230 -8.59 -16.95 14.75
N LYS A 231 -8.72 -16.30 15.92
CA LYS A 231 -8.47 -16.91 17.25
C LYS A 231 -9.74 -17.44 17.91
N ILE A 232 -10.92 -17.13 17.36
CA ILE A 232 -12.23 -17.45 17.97
C ILE A 232 -13.17 -18.20 17.04
N ALA A 233 -12.83 -18.33 15.75
CA ALA A 233 -13.59 -19.05 14.74
C ALA A 233 -12.65 -19.77 13.76
N VAL A 234 -13.16 -20.82 13.11
CA VAL A 234 -12.47 -21.58 12.07
C VAL A 234 -13.05 -21.22 10.71
N PHE A 235 -12.20 -21.05 9.69
CA PHE A 235 -12.64 -20.73 8.33
C PHE A 235 -12.30 -21.89 7.39
N VAL A 236 -13.27 -22.32 6.58
CA VAL A 236 -13.17 -23.47 5.68
C VAL A 236 -13.71 -23.08 4.29
N GLY A 237 -13.01 -23.49 3.23
CA GLY A 237 -13.50 -23.30 1.85
C GLY A 237 -14.65 -24.25 1.51
N SER A 238 -15.59 -23.82 0.67
CA SER A 238 -16.77 -24.60 0.31
C SER A 238 -16.47 -25.71 -0.72
N GLY A 239 -15.41 -25.54 -1.52
CA GLY A 239 -15.09 -26.42 -2.66
C GLY A 239 -14.74 -27.87 -2.33
N GLY A 240 -14.42 -28.19 -1.06
CA GLY A 240 -14.00 -29.53 -0.63
C GLY A 240 -15.10 -30.41 -0.02
N GLY A 241 -16.33 -29.90 0.08
CA GLY A 241 -17.46 -30.64 0.64
C GLY A 241 -17.28 -31.01 2.12
N VAL A 242 -18.06 -31.97 2.60
CA VAL A 242 -18.02 -32.46 4.00
C VAL A 242 -16.65 -33.00 4.40
N LYS A 243 -15.93 -33.62 3.45
CA LYS A 243 -14.60 -34.20 3.70
C LYS A 243 -13.56 -33.15 4.08
N GLU A 244 -13.60 -31.98 3.43
CA GLU A 244 -12.66 -30.90 3.74
C GLU A 244 -13.02 -30.23 5.07
N VAL A 245 -14.31 -30.05 5.36
CA VAL A 245 -14.77 -29.57 6.67
C VAL A 245 -14.25 -30.47 7.79
N LYS A 246 -14.45 -31.80 7.69
CA LYS A 246 -13.91 -32.75 8.68
C LYS A 246 -12.38 -32.68 8.76
N ARG A 247 -11.69 -32.68 7.62
CA ARG A 247 -10.22 -32.61 7.57
C ARG A 247 -9.65 -31.38 8.27
N VAL A 248 -10.22 -30.20 8.04
CA VAL A 248 -9.77 -28.96 8.67
C VAL A 248 -10.06 -29.00 10.17
N LEU A 249 -11.24 -29.45 10.57
CA LEU A 249 -11.61 -29.52 11.99
C LEU A 249 -10.78 -30.57 12.76
N ASP A 250 -10.48 -31.72 12.16
CA ASP A 250 -9.62 -32.77 12.74
C ASP A 250 -8.15 -32.32 12.87
N ARG A 251 -7.69 -31.43 11.97
CA ARG A 251 -6.36 -30.81 12.07
C ARG A 251 -6.32 -29.71 13.13
N THR A 252 -7.40 -28.93 13.23
CA THR A 252 -7.47 -27.76 14.11
C THR A 252 -7.78 -28.13 15.56
N CYS A 253 -8.46 -29.25 15.80
CA CYS A 253 -8.76 -29.72 17.15
C CYS A 253 -8.02 -31.01 17.49
N LYS A 254 -6.71 -30.86 17.72
CA LYS A 254 -5.91 -31.75 18.57
C LYS A 254 -5.82 -31.13 19.97
N ASP A 255 -6.40 -31.77 20.98
CA ASP A 255 -6.28 -31.42 22.40
C ASP A 255 -6.43 -29.90 22.73
N ASP A 256 -5.56 -29.36 23.59
CA ASP A 256 -5.68 -28.08 24.33
C ASP A 256 -5.98 -26.81 23.47
N GLU A 257 -5.70 -26.81 22.16
CA GLU A 257 -5.91 -25.66 21.26
C GLU A 257 -7.39 -25.36 21.00
N CYS A 258 -8.23 -26.41 20.93
CA CYS A 258 -9.67 -26.28 20.71
C CYS A 258 -10.36 -25.62 21.91
N GLU A 259 -9.89 -25.97 23.11
CA GLU A 259 -10.35 -25.42 24.38
C GLU A 259 -9.91 -23.95 24.55
N GLY A 260 -8.72 -23.60 24.06
CA GLY A 260 -8.23 -22.22 23.99
C GLY A 260 -9.11 -21.33 23.09
N THR A 261 -9.36 -21.77 21.86
CA THR A 261 -10.24 -21.07 20.89
C THR A 261 -11.64 -20.86 21.47
N ARG A 262 -12.17 -21.88 22.14
CA ARG A 262 -13.47 -21.82 22.82
C ARG A 262 -13.51 -20.78 23.93
N ARG A 263 -12.52 -20.79 24.84
CA ARG A 263 -12.46 -19.84 25.97
C ARG A 263 -12.38 -18.41 25.46
N LEU A 264 -11.59 -18.18 24.42
CA LEU A 264 -11.50 -16.88 23.76
C LEU A 264 -12.81 -16.49 23.09
N GLY A 265 -13.52 -17.43 22.46
CA GLY A 265 -14.83 -17.20 21.87
C GLY A 265 -15.91 -16.80 22.90
N VAL A 266 -15.96 -17.50 24.03
CA VAL A 266 -16.88 -17.16 25.14
C VAL A 266 -16.56 -15.78 25.71
N ALA A 267 -15.27 -15.44 25.88
CA ALA A 267 -14.88 -14.10 26.31
C ALA A 267 -15.31 -13.05 25.27
N ALA A 268 -15.08 -13.30 23.97
CA ALA A 268 -15.46 -12.39 22.90
C ALA A 268 -16.98 -12.19 22.78
N SER A 269 -17.79 -13.18 23.18
CA SER A 269 -19.25 -13.11 23.15
C SER A 269 -19.84 -11.95 23.97
N GLN A 270 -19.09 -11.46 24.97
CA GLN A 270 -19.49 -10.30 25.77
C GLN A 270 -19.65 -9.03 24.92
N HIS A 271 -18.88 -8.91 23.83
CA HIS A 271 -18.97 -7.78 22.89
C HIS A 271 -20.15 -7.86 21.91
N PHE A 272 -20.90 -8.97 21.90
CA PHE A 272 -22.08 -9.17 21.02
C PHE A 272 -23.40 -8.86 21.74
N GLY A 273 -23.34 -8.44 23.01
CA GLY A 273 -24.50 -8.01 23.77
C GLY A 273 -24.93 -6.59 23.41
N TRP A 274 -26.24 -6.36 23.36
CA TRP A 274 -26.83 -5.03 23.34
C TRP A 274 -27.39 -4.75 24.74
N ASN A 275 -26.80 -3.78 25.46
CA ASN A 275 -27.28 -3.38 26.77
C ASN A 275 -28.03 -2.05 26.68
N GLU A 276 -29.17 -1.95 27.37
CA GLU A 276 -29.91 -0.69 27.50
C GLU A 276 -29.14 0.34 28.32
N ILE A 277 -28.34 -0.12 29.28
CA ILE A 277 -27.43 0.68 30.11
C ILE A 277 -26.01 0.14 29.89
N PRO A 278 -25.05 0.98 29.50
CA PRO A 278 -23.70 0.54 29.16
C PRO A 278 -23.04 -0.29 30.27
N GLN A 279 -22.52 -1.45 29.92
CA GLN A 279 -21.75 -2.34 30.79
C GLN A 279 -20.27 -2.35 30.36
N PRO A 280 -19.33 -2.74 31.25
CA PRO A 280 -17.98 -3.06 30.81
C PRO A 280 -18.01 -4.05 29.64
N TYR A 281 -17.18 -3.81 28.62
CA TYR A 281 -17.09 -4.59 27.37
C TYR A 281 -18.11 -4.27 26.27
N ASP A 282 -19.04 -3.34 26.49
CA ASP A 282 -19.91 -2.86 25.41
C ASP A 282 -19.13 -2.08 24.35
N SER A 283 -19.25 -2.50 23.10
CA SER A 283 -18.64 -1.80 21.97
C SER A 283 -19.33 -0.47 21.64
N ILE A 284 -20.51 -0.21 22.22
CA ILE A 284 -21.30 0.99 21.95
C ILE A 284 -21.91 1.51 23.26
N GLN A 285 -21.12 2.31 23.99
CA GLN A 285 -21.50 3.65 24.50
C GLN A 285 -20.58 4.06 25.65
N LEU A 286 -20.28 5.36 25.69
CA LEU A 286 -19.41 5.98 26.69
C LEU A 286 -20.24 6.78 27.71
N GLN A 287 -19.93 6.65 29.00
CA GLN A 287 -20.48 7.49 30.10
C GLN A 287 -19.60 7.49 31.38
N PRO A 288 -19.88 8.35 32.38
CA PRO A 288 -18.86 9.16 33.07
C PRO A 288 -18.42 8.62 34.44
N SER A 289 -17.26 9.12 34.86
CA SER A 289 -16.69 9.10 36.22
C SER A 289 -16.37 7.72 36.81
N ASN A 290 -15.05 7.50 36.90
CA ASN A 290 -14.32 6.45 37.59
C ASN A 290 -14.37 5.04 36.95
N LEU A 291 -13.17 4.65 36.49
CA LEU A 291 -12.72 3.35 35.95
C LEU A 291 -12.86 3.18 34.42
N ASN A 292 -11.68 3.05 33.80
CA ASN A 292 -11.33 2.68 32.41
C ASN A 292 -12.48 2.42 31.40
N PRO A 293 -12.65 3.29 30.40
CA PRO A 293 -13.42 2.97 29.20
C PRO A 293 -12.56 2.18 28.20
N ILE A 294 -13.03 0.98 27.85
CA ILE A 294 -12.56 0.19 26.70
C ILE A 294 -13.39 0.63 25.49
N ILE A 295 -12.83 1.46 24.60
CA ILE A 295 -13.00 1.35 23.14
C ILE A 295 -11.70 1.89 22.50
N PHE A 296 -11.10 1.08 21.61
CA PHE A 296 -9.82 1.24 20.89
C PHE A 296 -8.53 1.20 21.73
N ALA A 297 -8.21 0.01 22.27
CA ALA A 297 -6.85 -0.36 22.64
C ALA A 297 -6.50 -1.75 22.09
N PRO A 298 -5.27 -1.97 21.57
CA PRO A 298 -4.82 -3.28 21.15
C PRO A 298 -4.62 -4.19 22.36
N TYR A 299 -4.93 -5.47 22.14
CA TYR A 299 -4.69 -6.62 23.01
C TYR A 299 -3.31 -6.52 23.71
N GLN A 300 -3.30 -6.27 25.03
CA GLN A 300 -2.15 -6.55 25.91
C GLN A 300 -2.54 -7.59 26.95
N ASP A 301 -1.57 -8.45 27.22
CA ASP A 301 -1.68 -9.75 27.87
C ASP A 301 -2.44 -9.82 29.19
N LEU A 302 -3.24 -10.89 29.29
CA LEU A 302 -3.65 -11.52 30.55
C LEU A 302 -2.42 -12.12 31.26
N LYS A 303 -1.78 -11.35 32.16
CA LYS A 303 -1.00 -11.93 33.27
C LYS A 303 -1.36 -11.28 34.61
N ARG A 304 -2.07 -12.08 35.40
CA ARG A 304 -2.12 -12.19 36.88
C ARG A 304 -1.86 -10.93 37.72
N LYS A 305 -2.91 -10.53 38.45
CA LYS A 305 -2.82 -9.94 39.79
C LYS A 305 -2.25 -10.96 40.78
N GLU A 306 -1.21 -10.57 41.51
CA GLU A 306 -0.99 -11.02 42.89
C GLU A 306 -0.61 -9.80 43.76
N ASN A 307 -1.19 -9.77 44.96
CA ASN A 307 -1.21 -8.69 45.93
C ASN A 307 0.18 -8.33 46.48
N THR A 308 0.37 -7.08 46.94
CA THR A 308 0.81 -6.80 48.34
C THR A 308 0.78 -5.31 48.68
N THR A 309 0.45 -5.04 49.95
CA THR A 309 0.50 -3.78 50.70
C THR A 309 1.89 -3.52 51.31
N HIS A 310 2.28 -2.24 51.46
CA HIS A 310 3.06 -1.59 52.55
C HIS A 310 4.20 -0.61 52.16
N SER A 311 4.01 0.65 52.60
CA SER A 311 4.90 1.65 53.23
C SER A 311 6.42 1.80 52.94
N LEU A 312 6.78 3.03 52.50
CA LEU A 312 7.78 4.01 52.99
C LEU A 312 9.29 3.69 53.23
N THR A 313 10.14 4.50 52.56
CA THR A 313 11.50 5.05 52.89
C THR A 313 12.79 4.28 52.44
N PRO A 314 14.01 4.88 52.41
CA PRO A 314 14.75 5.18 51.17
C PRO A 314 16.17 4.56 51.07
N PHE A 315 16.88 4.84 49.96
CA PHE A 315 18.33 4.69 49.66
C PHE A 315 18.90 3.44 48.98
N SER A 316 19.68 3.75 47.93
CA SER A 316 20.89 3.10 47.36
C SER A 316 20.75 2.23 46.10
N PRO A 317 21.66 2.34 45.10
CA PRO A 317 21.43 1.95 43.72
C PRO A 317 21.85 0.50 43.44
N ASN A 318 21.15 -0.17 42.53
CA ASN A 318 21.63 -1.42 41.94
C ASN A 318 21.21 -1.52 40.45
N PRO A 319 22.06 -2.11 39.59
CA PRO A 319 22.01 -1.95 38.15
C PRO A 319 21.07 -2.99 37.52
N LYS A 320 19.98 -2.52 36.92
CA LYS A 320 19.19 -3.27 35.94
C LYS A 320 18.71 -2.30 34.86
N THR A 321 19.62 -1.94 33.97
CA THR A 321 19.24 -1.36 32.67
C THR A 321 18.66 -2.47 31.80
N THR A 322 17.50 -2.18 31.21
CA THR A 322 16.77 -3.04 30.27
C THR A 322 17.54 -3.24 28.95
N PRO A 323 17.29 -4.33 28.19
CA PRO A 323 18.06 -4.69 26.99
C PRO A 323 17.98 -3.65 25.85
N THR A 324 17.03 -2.71 25.92
CA THR A 324 16.78 -1.71 24.88
C THR A 324 17.83 -0.60 24.85
N ASN A 325 18.51 -0.32 25.97
CA ASN A 325 19.53 0.75 26.04
C ASN A 325 20.96 0.27 25.70
N GLN A 326 21.20 -1.05 25.60
CA GLN A 326 22.50 -1.58 25.17
C GLN A 326 22.74 -1.45 23.66
N LEU A 327 21.68 -1.43 22.85
CA LEU A 327 21.76 -1.23 21.40
C LEU A 327 22.25 0.16 21.02
N LEU A 328 21.78 1.20 21.72
CA LEU A 328 22.18 2.58 21.49
C LEU A 328 23.66 2.80 21.88
N PHE A 329 24.10 2.26 23.02
CA PHE A 329 25.48 2.39 23.49
C PHE A 329 26.49 1.59 22.66
N SER A 330 26.10 0.40 22.17
CA SER A 330 27.00 -0.44 21.35
C SER A 330 27.19 0.11 19.94
N LEU A 331 26.16 0.78 19.38
CA LEU A 331 26.28 1.47 18.09
C LEU A 331 27.12 2.75 18.20
N ILE A 332 26.96 3.52 19.28
CA ILE A 332 27.70 4.77 19.52
C ILE A 332 29.21 4.48 19.69
N HIS A 333 29.58 3.40 20.38
CA HIS A 333 31.00 3.06 20.59
C HIS A 333 31.69 2.51 19.32
N PHE A 334 30.95 1.84 18.43
CA PHE A 334 31.46 1.30 17.17
C PHE A 334 31.67 2.38 16.08
N LEU A 335 30.96 3.51 16.16
CA LEU A 335 31.00 4.59 15.18
C LEU A 335 32.05 5.68 15.48
N SER A 336 32.88 5.52 16.52
CA SER A 336 33.85 6.54 16.98
C SER A 336 35.29 6.34 16.51
N THR A 337 35.61 5.37 15.65
CA THR A 337 36.99 5.10 15.22
C THR A 337 37.23 5.44 13.75
N PRO A 338 38.21 6.29 13.40
CA PRO A 338 38.47 6.69 12.02
C PRO A 338 39.51 5.75 11.36
N PRO A 339 39.37 5.45 10.05
CA PRO A 339 40.54 5.10 9.25
C PRO A 339 40.73 5.97 8.01
N SER A 340 41.94 5.86 7.49
CA SER A 340 42.69 6.84 6.72
C SER A 340 42.82 6.49 5.22
N SER A 341 42.54 7.49 4.38
CA SER A 341 43.05 7.67 2.99
C SER A 341 42.26 7.04 1.81
N PRO A 342 42.37 7.62 0.59
CA PRO A 342 41.24 7.78 -0.33
C PRO A 342 41.37 7.06 -1.70
N ILE A 343 40.24 6.97 -2.43
CA ILE A 343 40.03 7.05 -3.91
C ILE A 343 39.07 5.97 -4.49
N LEU A 344 38.10 6.47 -5.29
CA LEU A 344 37.24 5.84 -6.33
C LEU A 344 35.75 5.46 -6.04
N SER A 345 34.91 6.50 -5.95
CA SER A 345 33.57 6.68 -6.57
C SER A 345 32.41 5.67 -6.35
N LEU A 346 31.86 5.70 -5.14
CA LEU A 346 30.46 5.84 -4.66
C LEU A 346 29.21 5.23 -5.35
N TYR A 347 29.22 4.68 -6.57
CA TYR A 347 28.00 3.99 -7.11
C TYR A 347 27.95 2.48 -6.80
N ILE A 348 29.01 1.95 -6.18
CA ILE A 348 29.13 0.54 -5.74
C ILE A 348 29.23 0.42 -4.20
N TYR A 349 29.27 1.55 -3.48
CA TYR A 349 29.75 1.58 -2.10
C TYR A 349 28.76 1.09 -1.02
N ILE A 350 27.45 1.08 -1.27
CA ILE A 350 26.47 0.46 -0.34
C ILE A 350 26.54 -1.08 -0.40
N ARG A 351 27.05 -1.67 -1.49
CA ARG A 351 27.06 -3.13 -1.66
C ARG A 351 28.38 -3.82 -1.35
N THR A 352 29.50 -3.09 -1.28
CA THR A 352 30.83 -3.74 -1.20
C THR A 352 31.62 -3.41 0.07
N LEU A 353 31.31 -2.35 0.85
CA LEU A 353 32.16 -2.01 2.00
C LEU A 353 31.97 -2.80 3.29
N PHE A 354 30.94 -3.62 3.42
CA PHE A 354 30.87 -4.54 4.57
C PHE A 354 31.64 -5.85 4.36
N VAL A 355 32.14 -6.12 3.14
CA VAL A 355 32.73 -7.42 2.78
C VAL A 355 34.26 -7.47 2.93
N VAL A 356 34.94 -6.32 3.03
CA VAL A 356 36.42 -6.32 2.98
C VAL A 356 37.08 -6.15 4.37
N GLU A 357 36.44 -5.53 5.36
CA GLU A 357 37.12 -5.15 6.61
C GLU A 357 36.82 -6.05 7.83
N LEU A 358 36.16 -7.19 7.63
CA LEU A 358 36.03 -8.26 8.64
C LEU A 358 36.85 -9.51 8.32
N ARG A 359 37.83 -9.42 7.41
CA ARG A 359 38.78 -10.52 7.12
C ARG A 359 40.07 -10.49 7.94
N GLN A 360 40.18 -9.63 8.95
CA GLN A 360 41.42 -9.55 9.78
C GLN A 360 41.26 -9.95 11.25
N SER A 361 40.13 -10.52 11.70
CA SER A 361 39.98 -10.95 13.10
C SER A 361 39.56 -12.41 13.30
N GLU A 362 39.74 -13.30 12.31
CA GLU A 362 39.62 -14.75 12.52
C GLU A 362 40.95 -15.44 12.22
N MET A 363 41.93 -15.20 13.09
CA MET A 363 43.03 -16.14 13.36
C MET A 363 43.34 -16.12 14.84
N ALA A 364 42.51 -16.78 15.65
CA ALA A 364 42.92 -17.47 16.88
C ALA A 364 41.71 -18.23 17.47
N GLU A 365 41.89 -19.55 17.64
CA GLU A 365 41.10 -20.47 18.48
C GLU A 365 39.63 -20.70 18.03
N GLY A 366 39.20 -21.85 17.50
CA GLY A 366 39.62 -23.23 17.73
C GLY A 366 38.70 -23.92 18.76
N ASP A 367 37.42 -24.17 18.45
CA ASP A 367 36.78 -25.42 18.85
C ASP A 367 35.46 -25.74 18.11
N ASN A 368 35.27 -27.03 17.82
CA ASN A 368 34.14 -27.62 17.07
C ASN A 368 32.95 -27.95 17.99
N ASN A 369 31.71 -27.58 17.61
CA ASN A 369 30.56 -28.50 17.47
C ASN A 369 29.19 -27.80 17.29
N GLY A 370 28.42 -28.26 16.30
CA GLY A 370 26.97 -28.54 16.48
C GLY A 370 25.92 -27.51 16.05
N SER A 371 25.29 -27.77 14.89
CA SER A 371 24.06 -27.18 14.33
C SER A 371 24.14 -25.74 13.81
N SER A 372 24.40 -25.61 12.51
CA SER A 372 24.30 -24.33 11.79
C SER A 372 22.83 -23.92 11.64
N LYS A 373 22.32 -23.11 12.58
CA LYS A 373 21.25 -22.17 12.25
C LYS A 373 21.76 -21.25 11.14
N PRO A 374 20.94 -20.85 10.15
CA PRO A 374 21.38 -19.88 9.17
C PRO A 374 21.76 -18.61 9.93
N THR A 375 23.05 -18.24 9.87
CA THR A 375 23.57 -17.00 10.44
C THR A 375 22.97 -15.85 9.65
N VAL A 376 21.96 -15.20 10.25
CA VAL A 376 21.39 -13.96 9.71
C VAL A 376 22.53 -12.95 9.63
N THR A 377 22.70 -12.31 8.47
CA THR A 377 23.78 -11.34 8.33
C THR A 377 23.48 -10.08 9.16
N PRO A 378 24.49 -9.35 9.66
CA PRO A 378 24.26 -8.07 10.36
C PRO A 378 23.42 -7.07 9.55
N TYR A 379 23.52 -7.14 8.22
CA TYR A 379 22.71 -6.37 7.30
C TYR A 379 21.22 -6.76 7.36
N GLU A 380 20.92 -8.05 7.42
CA GLU A 380 19.54 -8.55 7.53
C GLU A 380 18.93 -8.23 8.90
N GLU A 381 19.71 -8.32 9.98
CA GLU A 381 19.28 -7.88 11.31
C GLU A 381 18.92 -6.39 11.32
N ALA A 382 19.75 -5.54 10.68
CA ALA A 382 19.47 -4.11 10.55
C ALA A 382 18.20 -3.84 9.72
N LEU A 383 17.95 -4.61 8.65
CA LEU A 383 16.73 -4.48 7.85
C LEU A 383 15.46 -4.94 8.59
N ASP A 384 15.55 -5.99 9.39
CA ASP A 384 14.44 -6.44 10.24
C ASP A 384 14.15 -5.41 11.35
N ALA A 385 15.18 -4.83 11.95
CA ALA A 385 15.04 -3.73 12.91
C ALA A 385 14.40 -2.49 12.28
N LEU A 386 14.85 -2.09 11.08
CA LEU A 386 14.23 -1.00 10.32
C LEU A 386 12.77 -1.31 10.00
N SER A 387 12.46 -2.54 9.58
CA SER A 387 11.08 -2.95 9.28
C SER A 387 10.15 -2.88 10.48
N SER A 388 10.67 -3.11 11.69
CA SER A 388 9.88 -3.00 12.93
C SER A 388 9.39 -1.57 13.21
N LEU A 389 10.02 -0.56 12.61
CA LEU A 389 9.62 0.84 12.72
C LEU A 389 8.47 1.21 11.79
N ILE A 390 8.08 0.34 10.86
CA ILE A 390 6.95 0.59 9.96
C ILE A 390 5.65 0.36 10.74
N THR A 391 4.96 1.44 11.09
CA THR A 391 3.69 1.35 11.81
C THR A 391 2.52 1.07 10.86
N LYS A 392 1.53 0.28 11.31
CA LYS A 392 0.28 0.10 10.55
C LYS A 392 -0.57 1.37 10.69
N ARG A 393 -1.17 1.83 9.56
CA ARG A 393 -2.09 2.99 9.48
C ARG A 393 -2.95 3.15 10.74
N SER A 394 -2.65 4.18 11.52
CA SER A 394 -3.57 4.79 12.49
C SER A 394 -4.07 6.09 11.87
N ARG A 395 -5.35 6.42 12.03
CA ARG A 395 -5.92 7.70 11.59
C ARG A 395 -5.17 8.83 12.31
N ALA A 396 -4.63 9.78 11.54
CA ALA A 396 -3.95 10.96 12.05
C ALA A 396 -4.96 11.95 12.63
N ASP A 397 -4.68 12.42 13.85
CA ASP A 397 -5.35 13.55 14.48
C ASP A 397 -4.63 14.82 14.01
N LYS A 398 -5.36 15.75 13.36
CA LYS A 398 -4.79 16.97 12.75
C LYS A 398 -4.23 17.96 13.78
N SER A 399 -4.45 17.74 15.08
CA SER A 399 -4.09 18.68 16.15
C SER A 399 -2.63 18.62 16.62
N ASN A 400 -1.85 17.59 16.27
CA ASN A 400 -0.53 17.33 16.89
C ASN A 400 0.68 17.24 15.94
N ASN A 401 0.57 17.69 14.68
CA ASN A 401 1.68 17.57 13.72
C ASN A 401 2.89 18.46 14.02
N GLY A 402 2.67 19.65 14.63
CA GLY A 402 3.74 20.57 15.06
C GLY A 402 4.61 19.95 16.15
N ASP A 403 4.00 19.60 17.28
CA ASP A 403 4.67 18.96 18.43
C ASP A 403 5.43 17.68 18.05
N ARG A 404 4.94 16.94 17.03
CA ARG A 404 5.59 15.74 16.52
C ARG A 404 6.76 16.01 15.59
N PHE A 405 6.77 17.12 14.86
CA PHE A 405 7.90 17.51 14.02
C PHE A 405 9.06 17.97 14.89
N ASP A 406 8.78 18.68 15.99
CA ASP A 406 9.79 19.23 16.89
C ASP A 406 10.71 18.16 17.52
N VAL A 407 10.17 16.96 17.76
CA VAL A 407 10.94 15.79 18.24
C VAL A 407 12.13 15.45 17.31
N LEU A 408 12.06 15.79 16.02
CA LEU A 408 13.20 15.57 15.11
C LEU A 408 14.44 16.35 15.55
N PHE A 409 14.29 17.56 16.09
CA PHE A 409 15.43 18.34 16.59
C PHE A 409 16.07 17.68 17.81
N ASP A 410 15.29 16.99 18.64
CA ASP A 410 15.85 16.22 19.75
C ASP A 410 16.66 15.02 19.24
N TYR A 411 16.21 14.34 18.18
CA TYR A 411 17.03 13.30 17.54
C TYR A 411 18.32 13.87 16.93
N LEU A 412 18.26 15.06 16.32
CA LEU A 412 19.46 15.71 15.79
C LEU A 412 20.49 16.00 16.88
N LYS A 413 20.03 16.43 18.07
CA LYS A 413 20.90 16.59 19.25
C LYS A 413 21.49 15.27 19.72
N ILE A 414 20.66 14.24 19.87
CA ILE A 414 21.09 12.90 20.31
C ILE A 414 22.15 12.31 19.37
N LEU A 415 22.02 12.55 18.07
CA LEU A 415 22.92 12.04 17.03
C LEU A 415 24.11 12.98 16.71
N GLU A 416 24.17 14.13 17.38
CA GLU A 416 25.15 15.19 17.17
C GLU A 416 25.21 15.64 15.70
N LEU A 417 24.04 15.84 15.09
CA LEU A 417 23.88 16.18 13.66
C LEU A 417 23.58 17.66 13.40
N GLU A 418 23.32 18.46 14.43
CA GLU A 418 22.92 19.87 14.27
C GLU A 418 23.98 20.70 13.51
N GLU A 419 25.24 20.62 13.95
CA GLU A 419 26.36 21.32 13.30
C GLU A 419 26.59 20.77 11.89
N ALA A 420 26.65 19.44 11.74
CA ALA A 420 26.86 18.80 10.46
C ALA A 420 25.80 19.20 9.40
N ILE A 421 24.51 19.22 9.76
CA ILE A 421 23.44 19.64 8.85
C ILE A 421 23.55 21.13 8.52
N SER A 422 23.97 21.96 9.48
CA SER A 422 24.13 23.41 9.25
C SER A 422 25.25 23.76 8.26
N GLU A 423 26.29 22.92 8.18
CA GLU A 423 27.40 23.08 7.25
C GLU A 423 27.13 22.45 5.87
N MET A 424 26.18 21.52 5.78
CA MET A 424 25.85 20.84 4.52
C MET A 424 25.23 21.80 3.49
N LYS A 425 25.73 21.72 2.26
CA LYS A 425 25.19 22.47 1.12
C LYS A 425 24.02 21.71 0.49
N ILE A 426 22.81 21.99 0.96
CA ILE A 426 21.61 21.22 0.62
C ILE A 426 20.82 21.81 -0.55
N ILE A 427 20.34 20.95 -1.45
CA ILE A 427 19.27 21.22 -2.42
C ILE A 427 18.03 20.47 -1.97
N HIS A 428 16.93 21.17 -1.73
CA HIS A 428 15.72 20.57 -1.16
C HIS A 428 14.55 20.61 -2.15
N VAL A 429 13.97 19.46 -2.48
CA VAL A 429 12.98 19.35 -3.56
C VAL A 429 11.68 18.71 -3.07
N ALA A 430 10.58 19.46 -3.16
CA ALA A 430 9.22 18.97 -2.98
C ALA A 430 8.47 18.87 -4.31
N GLY A 431 7.24 18.36 -4.28
CA GLY A 431 6.37 18.25 -5.44
C GLY A 431 5.39 17.10 -5.32
N THR A 432 4.44 17.00 -6.24
CA THR A 432 3.56 15.82 -6.34
C THR A 432 4.13 14.81 -7.31
N LYS A 433 4.49 15.25 -8.52
CA LYS A 433 5.09 14.43 -9.58
C LYS A 433 6.44 15.02 -9.98
N GLY A 434 7.37 14.17 -10.42
CA GLY A 434 8.66 14.62 -10.93
C GLY A 434 9.77 14.85 -9.89
N LYS A 435 9.46 14.96 -8.59
CA LYS A 435 10.46 15.22 -7.52
C LYS A 435 11.67 14.27 -7.56
N GLY A 436 11.44 12.96 -7.64
CA GLY A 436 12.53 11.97 -7.75
C GLY A 436 13.33 12.09 -9.06
N SER A 437 12.68 12.39 -10.19
CA SER A 437 13.38 12.64 -11.46
C SER A 437 14.23 13.90 -11.38
N THR A 438 13.69 15.00 -10.86
CA THR A 438 14.39 16.27 -10.66
C THR A 438 15.62 16.06 -9.78
N CYS A 439 15.47 15.40 -8.62
CA CYS A 439 16.61 15.08 -7.74
C CYS A 439 17.66 14.22 -8.45
N THR A 440 17.23 13.24 -9.25
CA THR A 440 18.15 12.36 -10.01
C THR A 440 18.90 13.13 -11.10
N PHE A 441 18.24 14.05 -11.81
CA PHE A 441 18.90 14.91 -12.77
C PHE A 441 19.89 15.86 -12.08
N THR A 442 19.49 16.51 -10.99
CA THR A 442 20.37 17.40 -10.20
C THR A 442 21.60 16.67 -9.69
N GLU A 443 21.42 15.48 -9.09
CA GLU A 443 22.52 14.62 -8.65
C GLU A 443 23.46 14.30 -9.81
N SER A 444 22.91 13.83 -10.93
CA SER A 444 23.73 13.39 -12.06
C SER A 444 24.49 14.56 -12.69
N ILE A 445 23.89 15.75 -12.78
CA ILE A 445 24.55 16.98 -13.24
C ILE A 445 25.72 17.31 -12.31
N LEU A 446 25.48 17.47 -11.01
CA LEU A 446 26.51 17.89 -10.07
C LEU A 446 27.63 16.85 -9.91
N ARG A 447 27.31 15.56 -9.96
CA ARG A 447 28.32 14.49 -10.01
C ARG A 447 29.18 14.57 -11.26
N ASN A 448 28.61 14.87 -12.42
CA ASN A 448 29.38 15.07 -13.65
C ASN A 448 30.16 16.40 -13.68
N CYS A 449 29.78 17.37 -12.84
CA CYS A 449 30.60 18.55 -12.55
C CYS A 449 31.75 18.26 -11.57
N GLY A 450 31.87 17.03 -11.05
CA GLY A 450 32.97 16.58 -10.20
C GLY A 450 32.71 16.59 -8.69
N PHE A 451 31.48 16.91 -8.27
CA PHE A 451 31.11 16.97 -6.84
C PHE A 451 30.78 15.60 -6.27
N ARG A 452 31.10 15.39 -4.99
CA ARG A 452 30.62 14.25 -4.21
C ARG A 452 29.17 14.51 -3.80
N THR A 453 28.26 13.76 -4.39
CA THR A 453 26.82 13.92 -4.21
C THR A 453 26.28 12.95 -3.16
N GLY A 454 25.39 13.44 -2.30
CA GLY A 454 24.47 12.65 -1.48
C GLY A 454 23.06 12.79 -2.03
N LEU A 455 22.35 11.70 -2.31
CA LEU A 455 20.99 11.72 -2.83
C LEU A 455 20.06 10.93 -1.89
N PHE A 456 19.06 11.61 -1.33
CA PHE A 456 18.00 10.98 -0.54
C PHE A 456 16.70 10.97 -1.34
N THR A 457 16.23 9.78 -1.70
CA THR A 457 14.95 9.53 -2.39
C THR A 457 14.20 8.42 -1.67
N SER A 458 12.89 8.56 -1.46
CA SER A 458 12.11 7.52 -0.78
C SER A 458 10.75 7.25 -1.45
N PRO A 459 10.21 6.03 -1.34
CA PRO A 459 8.78 5.83 -1.49
C PRO A 459 8.01 6.47 -0.33
N HIS A 460 6.76 6.83 -0.59
CA HIS A 460 5.84 7.36 0.40
C HIS A 460 5.42 6.25 1.37
N LEU A 461 5.85 6.33 2.63
CA LEU A 461 5.31 5.53 3.73
C LEU A 461 4.83 6.49 4.81
N ILE A 462 3.53 6.41 5.13
CA ILE A 462 2.88 7.19 6.18
C ILE A 462 3.06 6.44 7.50
N ASP A 463 3.39 7.15 8.57
CA ASP A 463 3.81 6.57 9.86
C ASP A 463 3.17 7.29 11.06
N GLU A 464 2.79 6.55 12.13
CA GLU A 464 2.47 7.08 13.47
C GLU A 464 2.64 6.08 14.67
N LYS A 465 3.40 6.49 15.70
CA LYS A 465 3.14 6.60 17.18
C LYS A 465 4.49 6.87 17.92
N SER A 466 4.63 7.52 19.10
CA SER A 466 4.04 7.22 20.43
C SER A 466 4.18 8.36 21.50
N THR A 467 3.96 8.00 22.78
CA THR A 467 3.71 8.71 24.05
C THR A 467 4.90 9.37 24.76
N GLU A 468 4.62 10.08 25.88
CA GLU A 468 5.51 10.88 26.76
C GLU A 468 6.80 10.18 27.24
N ASP A 469 7.80 10.18 26.35
CA ASP A 469 9.26 10.18 26.48
C ASP A 469 9.77 10.23 25.01
N VAL A 470 10.95 10.78 24.68
CA VAL A 470 11.42 10.89 23.27
C VAL A 470 11.37 9.49 22.61
N PRO A 471 10.39 9.22 21.72
CA PRO A 471 10.12 7.86 21.26
C PRO A 471 11.15 7.44 20.21
N MET A 472 11.21 6.17 19.81
CA MET A 472 12.00 5.79 18.63
C MET A 472 11.45 6.48 17.36
N PRO A 473 12.30 7.04 16.48
CA PRO A 473 11.82 7.64 15.25
C PRO A 473 11.17 6.58 14.37
N THR A 474 10.07 6.97 13.74
CA THR A 474 9.34 6.11 12.80
C THR A 474 10.17 5.85 11.53
N TYR A 475 9.82 4.84 10.74
CA TYR A 475 10.63 4.36 9.61
C TYR A 475 11.15 5.49 8.70
N PHE A 476 10.27 6.37 8.21
CA PHE A 476 10.70 7.45 7.30
C PHE A 476 11.61 8.47 8.00
N ARG A 477 11.30 8.84 9.26
CA ARG A 477 12.11 9.76 10.06
C ARG A 477 13.49 9.18 10.34
N PHE A 478 13.55 7.89 10.67
CA PHE A 478 14.80 7.17 10.86
C PHE A 478 15.65 7.19 9.58
N LEU A 479 15.04 6.94 8.42
CA LEU A 479 15.77 6.98 7.14
C LEU A 479 16.33 8.37 6.82
N ALA A 480 15.57 9.44 7.09
CA ALA A 480 16.05 10.81 6.90
C ALA A 480 17.26 11.11 7.82
N LEU A 481 17.16 10.76 9.11
CA LEU A 481 18.27 10.90 10.07
C LEU A 481 19.50 10.08 9.66
N LEU A 482 19.30 8.84 9.21
CA LEU A 482 20.36 7.98 8.70
C LEU A 482 21.03 8.59 7.47
N ALA A 483 20.24 9.16 6.55
CA ALA A 483 20.78 9.83 5.37
C ALA A 483 21.66 11.03 5.75
N PHE A 484 21.22 11.88 6.69
CA PHE A 484 22.05 12.98 7.20
C PHE A 484 23.35 12.46 7.84
N LYS A 485 23.29 11.40 8.65
CA LYS A 485 24.49 10.80 9.24
C LYS A 485 25.46 10.27 8.19
N ILE A 486 24.95 9.59 7.16
CA ILE A 486 25.76 9.10 6.05
C ILE A 486 26.37 10.26 5.27
N PHE A 487 25.59 11.28 4.90
CA PHE A 487 26.09 12.43 4.15
C PHE A 487 27.16 13.22 4.91
N SER A 488 27.04 13.30 6.24
CA SER A 488 28.05 13.89 7.11
C SER A 488 29.32 13.04 7.18
N ALA A 489 29.19 11.74 7.45
CA ALA A 489 30.32 10.82 7.53
C ALA A 489 31.07 10.70 6.19
N GLU A 490 30.31 10.72 5.10
CA GLU A 490 30.82 10.74 3.74
C GLU A 490 31.16 12.16 3.26
N GLN A 491 31.14 13.21 4.09
CA GLN A 491 31.57 14.57 3.74
C GLN A 491 31.15 14.98 2.32
N VAL A 492 29.86 14.86 2.00
CA VAL A 492 29.36 15.15 0.65
C VAL A 492 29.47 16.65 0.37
N ASP A 493 29.87 17.01 -0.85
CA ASP A 493 29.93 18.40 -1.28
C ASP A 493 28.52 18.98 -1.42
N VAL A 494 27.56 18.16 -1.86
CA VAL A 494 26.15 18.52 -2.04
C VAL A 494 25.24 17.40 -1.55
N ALA A 495 24.20 17.78 -0.81
CA ALA A 495 23.14 16.86 -0.40
C ALA A 495 21.83 17.25 -1.11
N ILE A 496 21.28 16.34 -1.92
CA ILE A 496 20.01 16.50 -2.64
C ILE A 496 18.94 15.71 -1.89
N LEU A 497 17.95 16.41 -1.35
CA LEU A 497 16.89 15.83 -0.51
C LEU A 497 15.55 15.87 -1.23
N GLU A 498 14.99 14.70 -1.55
CA GLU A 498 13.59 14.54 -1.93
C GLU A 498 12.70 14.56 -0.69
N VAL A 499 11.70 15.44 -0.67
CA VAL A 499 10.65 15.43 0.36
C VAL A 499 9.82 14.16 0.26
N GLY A 500 9.58 13.51 1.41
CA GLY A 500 8.74 12.32 1.49
C GLY A 500 7.27 12.64 1.24
N LEU A 501 6.62 13.33 2.17
CA LEU A 501 5.20 13.69 2.08
C LEU A 501 4.96 15.14 2.53
N GLY A 502 4.18 15.89 1.75
CA GLY A 502 3.91 17.29 2.03
C GLY A 502 5.14 18.16 1.80
N GLY A 503 5.65 18.76 2.87
CA GLY A 503 6.85 19.60 2.90
C GLY A 503 7.05 20.22 4.27
N LYS A 504 6.05 20.98 4.74
CA LYS A 504 6.07 21.74 6.00
C LYS A 504 6.51 20.92 7.22
N PHE A 505 5.95 19.72 7.39
CA PHE A 505 6.24 18.82 8.51
C PHE A 505 6.98 17.54 8.09
N ASP A 506 7.61 17.54 6.91
CA ASP A 506 8.39 16.40 6.43
C ASP A 506 9.71 16.27 7.19
N ALA A 507 10.19 15.05 7.43
CA ALA A 507 11.42 14.81 8.18
C ALA A 507 12.66 15.50 7.58
N THR A 508 12.67 15.73 6.26
CA THR A 508 13.74 16.46 5.57
C THR A 508 13.71 17.97 5.82
N ASN A 509 12.58 18.53 6.30
CA ASN A 509 12.42 19.97 6.51
C ASN A 509 13.04 20.51 7.81
N VAL A 510 13.75 19.66 8.56
CA VAL A 510 14.62 20.08 9.67
C VAL A 510 15.75 21.00 9.20
N VAL A 511 16.08 20.95 7.91
CA VAL A 511 17.07 21.81 7.26
C VAL A 511 16.60 23.26 7.31
N GLN A 512 17.37 24.12 7.97
CA GLN A 512 17.01 25.53 8.15
C GLN A 512 17.51 26.44 7.04
N LYS A 513 18.66 26.11 6.42
CA LYS A 513 19.31 26.94 5.40
C LYS A 513 19.78 26.11 4.20
N PRO A 514 18.85 25.56 3.40
CA PRO A 514 19.23 24.97 2.13
C PRO A 514 19.82 26.06 1.21
N ILE A 515 20.64 25.66 0.25
CA ILE A 515 21.23 26.58 -0.74
C ILE A 515 20.16 27.06 -1.73
N VAL A 516 19.26 26.16 -2.11
CA VAL A 516 18.15 26.42 -3.05
C VAL A 516 17.03 25.38 -2.84
N CYS A 517 15.78 25.82 -3.00
CA CYS A 517 14.60 24.95 -2.94
C CYS A 517 13.95 24.75 -4.32
N GLY A 518 13.35 23.58 -4.54
CA GLY A 518 12.64 23.24 -5.78
C GLY A 518 11.25 22.68 -5.54
N ILE A 519 10.24 23.15 -6.29
CA ILE A 519 8.89 22.58 -6.31
C ILE A 519 8.63 21.99 -7.70
N ALA A 520 8.64 20.67 -7.80
CA ALA A 520 8.23 19.95 -9.01
C ALA A 520 6.70 20.04 -9.19
N SER A 521 6.17 19.45 -10.28
CA SER A 521 4.75 19.57 -10.64
C SER A 521 3.81 19.22 -9.49
N LEU A 522 2.84 20.09 -9.25
CA LEU A 522 1.79 19.94 -8.24
C LEU A 522 0.54 19.33 -8.86
N GLY A 523 -0.10 18.47 -8.08
CA GLY A 523 -1.28 17.72 -8.48
C GLY A 523 -1.96 17.13 -7.25
N TYR A 524 -3.20 16.69 -7.43
CA TYR A 524 -3.96 16.01 -6.37
C TYR A 524 -3.30 14.67 -6.02
N ASP A 525 -2.77 14.57 -4.80
CA ASP A 525 -2.18 13.36 -4.24
C ASP A 525 -2.21 13.48 -2.72
N HIS A 526 -2.41 12.36 -2.03
CA HIS A 526 -2.50 12.32 -0.56
C HIS A 526 -3.45 13.36 0.05
N MET A 527 -4.61 13.56 -0.59
CA MET A 527 -5.60 14.59 -0.18
C MET A 527 -6.10 14.38 1.25
N GLU A 528 -6.09 13.12 1.72
CA GLU A 528 -6.42 12.75 3.09
C GLU A 528 -5.48 13.35 4.15
N ILE A 529 -4.25 13.74 3.77
CA ILE A 529 -3.23 14.30 4.67
C ILE A 529 -2.93 15.76 4.32
N LEU A 530 -2.76 16.07 3.04
CA LEU A 530 -2.25 17.36 2.57
C LEU A 530 -3.33 18.41 2.30
N GLY A 531 -4.59 17.97 2.18
CA GLY A 531 -5.70 18.86 1.86
C GLY A 531 -6.48 18.45 0.62
N ASP A 532 -7.70 18.97 0.52
CA ASP A 532 -8.67 18.65 -0.55
C ASP A 532 -8.58 19.58 -1.76
N THR A 533 -7.78 20.65 -1.67
CA THR A 533 -7.56 21.61 -2.76
C THR A 533 -6.09 21.65 -3.21
N LEU A 534 -5.84 22.11 -4.45
CA LEU A 534 -4.46 22.30 -4.90
C LEU A 534 -3.78 23.41 -4.12
N ALA A 535 -4.52 24.43 -3.69
CA ALA A 535 -4.00 25.49 -2.83
C ALA A 535 -3.46 24.94 -1.50
N GLN A 536 -4.18 24.04 -0.83
CA GLN A 536 -3.71 23.43 0.42
C GLN A 536 -2.47 22.56 0.19
N ILE A 537 -2.49 21.73 -0.86
CA ILE A 537 -1.34 20.89 -1.24
C ILE A 537 -0.11 21.74 -1.58
N ALA A 538 -0.30 22.85 -2.29
CA ALA A 538 0.74 23.81 -2.62
C ALA A 538 1.29 24.47 -1.35
N GLY A 539 0.43 24.87 -0.42
CA GLY A 539 0.83 25.45 0.86
C GLY A 539 1.68 24.50 1.72
N GLU A 540 1.29 23.23 1.82
CA GLU A 540 2.08 22.21 2.52
C GLU A 540 3.46 22.01 1.87
N LYS A 541 3.53 22.01 0.53
CA LYS A 541 4.80 21.83 -0.20
C LYS A 541 5.68 23.08 -0.17
N ALA A 542 5.09 24.26 -0.23
CA ALA A 542 5.78 25.54 -0.03
C ALA A 542 6.37 25.67 1.37
N GLY A 543 5.99 24.81 2.33
CA GLY A 543 6.60 24.76 3.66
C GLY A 543 8.10 24.45 3.69
N ILE A 544 8.71 24.06 2.56
CA ILE A 544 10.17 23.96 2.43
C ILE A 544 10.85 25.29 2.07
N PHE A 545 10.10 26.33 1.74
CA PHE A 545 10.66 27.67 1.51
C PHE A 545 11.24 28.20 2.82
N LYS A 546 12.41 28.85 2.72
CA LYS A 546 13.16 29.40 3.86
C LYS A 546 13.51 30.85 3.56
N ASP A 547 13.49 31.69 4.59
CA ASP A 547 13.65 33.14 4.45
C ASP A 547 14.93 33.50 3.66
N GLY A 548 14.77 34.29 2.60
CA GLY A 548 15.86 34.74 1.73
C GLY A 548 16.57 33.66 0.90
N ILE A 549 16.09 32.40 0.91
CA ILE A 549 16.64 31.32 0.09
C ILE A 549 15.90 31.26 -1.26
N PRO A 550 16.59 31.26 -2.41
CA PRO A 550 15.93 31.21 -3.71
C PRO A 550 15.20 29.90 -3.92
N ALA A 551 14.11 29.96 -4.67
CA ALA A 551 13.31 28.80 -5.01
C ALA A 551 12.96 28.76 -6.49
N PHE A 552 12.85 27.55 -7.03
CA PHE A 552 12.40 27.32 -8.40
C PHE A 552 11.18 26.41 -8.43
N THR A 553 10.27 26.66 -9.36
CA THR A 553 9.14 25.78 -9.66
C THR A 553 9.06 25.52 -11.16
N VAL A 554 8.36 24.47 -11.57
CA VAL A 554 7.88 24.33 -12.96
C VAL A 554 6.57 25.11 -13.13
N PRO A 555 6.05 25.31 -14.36
CA PRO A 555 4.69 25.81 -14.56
C PRO A 555 3.66 25.01 -13.75
N GLN A 556 2.82 25.72 -12.99
CA GLN A 556 1.79 25.13 -12.12
C GLN A 556 0.39 25.59 -12.55
N PRO A 557 -0.68 24.88 -12.14
CA PRO A 557 -2.03 25.42 -12.19
C PRO A 557 -2.13 26.73 -11.40
N ASP A 558 -2.93 27.68 -11.87
CA ASP A 558 -3.07 29.02 -11.27
C ASP A 558 -3.33 28.97 -9.75
N GLU A 559 -4.23 28.07 -9.32
CA GLU A 559 -4.56 27.87 -7.90
C GLU A 559 -3.32 27.54 -7.05
N ALA A 560 -2.43 26.70 -7.58
CA ALA A 560 -1.22 26.32 -6.89
C ALA A 560 -0.13 27.39 -7.01
N MET A 561 0.03 28.00 -8.19
CA MET A 561 1.04 29.03 -8.44
C MET A 561 0.83 30.25 -7.52
N ASN A 562 -0.42 30.71 -7.37
CA ASN A 562 -0.77 31.84 -6.50
C ASN A 562 -0.31 31.60 -5.05
N VAL A 563 -0.49 30.39 -4.53
CA VAL A 563 -0.06 30.04 -3.17
C VAL A 563 1.47 29.98 -3.04
N LEU A 564 2.17 29.48 -4.08
CA LEU A 564 3.63 29.48 -4.08
C LEU A 564 4.18 30.92 -4.08
N GLU A 565 3.60 31.81 -4.89
CA GLU A 565 3.99 33.22 -4.96
C GLU A 565 3.70 33.97 -3.66
N GLU A 566 2.51 33.76 -3.08
CA GLU A 566 2.13 34.34 -1.78
C GLU A 566 3.13 33.91 -0.69
N LYS A 567 3.42 32.61 -0.59
CA LYS A 567 4.38 32.08 0.40
C LYS A 567 5.80 32.54 0.15
N ALA A 568 6.20 32.67 -1.11
CA ALA A 568 7.51 33.20 -1.46
C ALA A 568 7.64 34.68 -1.05
N SER A 569 6.60 35.47 -1.30
CA SER A 569 6.56 36.88 -0.88
C SER A 569 6.59 37.05 0.64
N GLU A 570 5.88 36.20 1.40
CA GLU A 570 5.90 36.23 2.86
C GLU A 570 7.29 35.98 3.46
N LEU A 571 8.12 35.16 2.78
CA LEU A 571 9.43 34.70 3.23
C LEU A 571 10.59 35.37 2.49
N ASN A 572 10.35 36.48 1.76
CA ASN A 572 11.38 37.15 0.94
C ASN A 572 12.14 36.19 0.00
N VAL A 573 11.46 35.15 -0.49
CA VAL A 573 12.02 34.13 -1.38
C VAL A 573 11.87 34.61 -2.81
N HIS A 574 12.99 34.63 -3.53
CA HIS A 574 12.98 34.86 -4.97
C HIS A 574 12.55 33.57 -5.68
N LEU A 575 11.24 33.45 -5.94
CA LEU A 575 10.65 32.34 -6.67
C LEU A 575 10.71 32.58 -8.18
N GLN A 576 11.28 31.64 -8.93
CA GLN A 576 11.31 31.68 -10.39
C GLN A 576 10.70 30.41 -11.01
N VAL A 577 9.99 30.59 -12.12
CA VAL A 577 9.53 29.46 -12.94
C VAL A 577 10.67 29.02 -13.85
N ALA A 578 11.12 27.78 -13.70
CA ALA A 578 12.13 27.18 -14.55
C ALA A 578 11.54 26.83 -15.91
N GLU A 579 12.21 27.27 -16.96
CA GLU A 579 11.82 26.94 -18.34
C GLU A 579 12.03 25.45 -18.62
N PRO A 580 11.12 24.81 -19.38
CA PRO A 580 11.34 23.45 -19.87
C PRO A 580 12.63 23.38 -20.70
N LEU A 581 13.39 22.29 -20.56
CA LEU A 581 14.57 22.06 -21.39
C LEU A 581 14.21 21.99 -22.88
N ASP A 582 14.78 22.86 -23.70
CA ASP A 582 14.75 22.70 -25.17
C ASP A 582 15.65 21.53 -25.57
N ALA A 583 15.07 20.50 -26.20
CA ALA A 583 15.78 19.33 -26.69
C ALA A 583 16.93 19.66 -27.65
N LYS A 584 16.89 20.81 -28.33
CA LYS A 584 17.99 21.27 -29.21
C LYS A 584 19.29 21.52 -28.44
N LEU A 585 19.20 21.85 -27.15
CA LEU A 585 20.37 22.10 -26.29
C LEU A 585 21.13 20.82 -25.91
N LEU A 586 20.60 19.64 -26.25
CA LEU A 586 21.24 18.35 -25.99
C LEU A 586 22.18 17.89 -27.13
N ASN A 587 22.47 18.74 -28.12
CA ASN A 587 23.37 18.41 -29.24
C ASN A 587 22.98 17.12 -29.99
N GLY A 588 21.68 16.88 -30.16
CA GLY A 588 21.15 15.67 -30.82
C GLY A 588 21.07 14.43 -29.91
N LEU A 589 21.51 14.53 -28.66
CA LEU A 589 21.30 13.50 -27.63
C LEU A 589 19.89 13.61 -27.03
N LYS A 590 19.42 12.53 -26.41
CA LYS A 590 18.12 12.48 -25.71
C LYS A 590 18.32 12.37 -24.20
N LEU A 591 17.38 12.91 -23.44
CA LEU A 591 17.31 12.68 -21.99
C LEU A 591 17.31 11.18 -21.70
N ARG A 592 17.99 10.78 -20.62
CA ARG A 592 18.03 9.37 -20.25
C ARG A 592 16.71 8.86 -19.66
N LEU A 593 16.02 9.73 -18.92
CA LEU A 593 14.66 9.49 -18.48
C LEU A 593 13.71 9.98 -19.58
N GLU A 594 12.93 9.05 -20.14
CA GLU A 594 12.03 9.34 -21.25
C GLU A 594 10.67 9.91 -20.79
N GLY A 595 10.02 10.66 -21.67
CA GLY A 595 8.72 11.28 -21.47
C GLY A 595 8.76 12.81 -21.55
N GLU A 596 7.73 13.42 -22.14
CA GLU A 596 7.65 14.89 -22.33
C GLU A 596 7.77 15.67 -21.01
N HIS A 597 7.15 15.15 -19.95
CA HIS A 597 7.23 15.73 -18.60
C HIS A 597 8.65 15.75 -18.02
N GLN A 598 9.59 14.93 -18.53
CA GLN A 598 10.96 14.93 -18.05
C GLN A 598 11.74 16.17 -18.49
N TYR A 599 11.32 16.86 -19.56
CA TYR A 599 11.94 18.12 -19.97
C TYR A 599 11.63 19.26 -18.99
N LEU A 600 10.46 19.22 -18.34
CA LEU A 600 10.12 20.11 -17.21
C LEU A 600 11.00 19.79 -15.99
N ASN A 601 11.11 18.50 -15.63
CA ASN A 601 11.94 18.07 -14.50
C ASN A 601 13.43 18.39 -14.73
N ALA A 602 13.91 18.23 -15.97
CA ALA A 602 15.27 18.58 -16.37
C ALA A 602 15.50 20.10 -16.31
N GLY A 603 14.56 20.91 -16.79
CA GLY A 603 14.61 22.37 -16.67
C GLY A 603 14.74 22.83 -15.22
N LEU A 604 13.91 22.28 -14.34
CA LEU A 604 14.00 22.54 -12.90
C LEU A 604 15.36 22.08 -12.31
N ALA A 605 15.84 20.88 -12.69
CA ALA A 605 17.12 20.37 -12.22
C ALA A 605 18.32 21.23 -12.67
N ILE A 606 18.28 21.76 -13.89
CA ILE A 606 19.29 22.69 -14.41
C ILE A 606 19.31 23.96 -13.57
N ALA A 607 18.15 24.57 -13.32
CA ALA A 607 18.04 25.78 -12.51
C ALA A 607 18.58 25.56 -11.08
N LEU A 608 18.17 24.46 -10.43
CA LEU A 608 18.66 24.10 -9.09
C LEU A 608 20.18 23.89 -9.07
N SER A 609 20.72 23.16 -10.05
CA SER A 609 22.16 22.88 -10.14
C SER A 609 22.96 24.17 -10.37
N PHE A 610 22.48 25.03 -11.27
CA PHE A 610 23.14 26.29 -11.59
C PHE A 610 23.18 27.25 -10.39
N THR A 611 22.04 27.46 -9.73
CA THR A 611 21.96 28.31 -8.54
C THR A 611 22.82 27.75 -7.40
N TRP A 612 22.86 26.43 -7.23
CA TRP A 612 23.74 25.81 -6.24
C TRP A 612 25.22 26.10 -6.53
N LEU A 613 25.68 25.91 -7.77
CA LEU A 613 27.06 26.21 -8.18
C LEU A 613 27.42 27.68 -7.94
N GLN A 614 26.53 28.59 -8.32
CA GLN A 614 26.72 30.03 -8.12
C GLN A 614 26.86 30.40 -6.65
N ARG A 615 25.94 29.92 -5.79
CA ARG A 615 25.90 30.29 -4.37
C ARG A 615 27.00 29.62 -3.53
N THR A 616 27.63 28.58 -4.07
CA THR A 616 28.71 27.84 -3.40
C THR A 616 30.10 28.24 -3.89
N GLY A 617 30.19 29.27 -4.75
CA GLY A 617 31.46 29.89 -5.19
C GLY A 617 32.07 29.29 -6.46
N HIS A 618 31.37 28.39 -7.15
CA HIS A 618 31.85 27.75 -8.38
C HIS A 618 31.52 28.59 -9.61
N HIS A 619 32.06 29.81 -9.64
CA HIS A 619 31.72 30.82 -10.64
C HIS A 619 32.24 30.51 -12.06
N GLU A 620 33.14 29.53 -12.18
CA GLU A 620 33.58 28.96 -13.45
C GLU A 620 32.42 28.42 -14.30
N PHE A 621 31.33 27.99 -13.67
CA PHE A 621 30.09 27.56 -14.33
C PHE A 621 29.11 28.71 -14.62
N THR A 622 29.26 29.89 -13.98
CA THR A 622 28.31 31.02 -14.12
C THR A 622 28.51 31.88 -15.36
N HIS A 623 29.70 31.91 -15.97
CA HIS A 623 29.93 32.68 -17.21
C HIS A 623 29.18 32.13 -18.43
N MET A 624 28.39 31.06 -18.25
CA MET A 624 27.70 30.32 -19.31
C MET A 624 26.20 30.66 -19.45
N GLU A 625 25.64 31.53 -18.59
CA GLU A 625 24.25 32.03 -18.71
C GLU A 625 23.97 32.78 -20.04
N GLN A 626 25.04 33.23 -20.71
CA GLN A 626 24.98 33.93 -22.01
C GLN A 626 25.34 33.03 -23.21
N ALA A 627 25.69 31.76 -22.98
CA ALA A 627 25.97 30.81 -24.04
C ALA A 627 24.67 30.18 -24.54
N SER A 628 24.49 30.09 -25.86
CA SER A 628 23.37 29.40 -26.52
C SER A 628 23.37 27.87 -26.34
N SER A 629 24.20 27.33 -25.46
CA SER A 629 24.45 25.90 -25.29
C SER A 629 24.65 25.53 -23.82
N LEU A 630 24.08 24.41 -23.39
CA LEU A 630 24.30 23.84 -22.06
C LEU A 630 25.76 23.37 -21.89
N PRO A 631 26.34 23.47 -20.69
CA PRO A 631 27.65 22.89 -20.39
C PRO A 631 27.68 21.38 -20.69
N GLU A 632 28.82 20.88 -21.16
CA GLU A 632 28.98 19.46 -21.50
C GLU A 632 28.67 18.56 -20.29
N GLN A 633 29.06 18.97 -19.09
CA GLN A 633 28.79 18.27 -17.84
C GLN A 633 27.28 18.16 -17.56
N PHE A 634 26.51 19.20 -17.89
CA PHE A 634 25.05 19.21 -17.74
C PHE A 634 24.41 18.26 -18.76
N ILE A 635 24.82 18.35 -20.03
CA ILE A 635 24.33 17.44 -21.08
C ILE A 635 24.64 16.00 -20.70
N LYS A 636 25.87 15.72 -20.25
CA LYS A 636 26.27 14.39 -19.77
C LYS A 636 25.45 13.95 -18.56
N GLY A 637 25.22 14.83 -17.59
CA GLY A 637 24.37 14.57 -16.43
C GLY A 637 22.94 14.16 -16.83
N LEU A 638 22.31 14.93 -17.71
CA LEU A 638 20.95 14.71 -18.22
C LEU A 638 20.81 13.45 -19.08
N THR A 639 21.84 13.12 -19.86
CA THR A 639 21.86 11.96 -20.79
C THR A 639 22.34 10.66 -20.13
N THR A 640 22.86 10.73 -18.89
CA THR A 640 23.30 9.55 -18.11
C THR A 640 22.50 9.30 -16.84
N ALA A 641 21.63 10.23 -16.43
CA ALA A 641 20.80 10.13 -15.23
C ALA A 641 19.99 8.81 -15.21
N SER A 642 20.04 8.07 -14.09
CA SER A 642 19.33 6.79 -13.99
C SER A 642 18.52 6.72 -12.70
N LEU A 643 17.22 6.50 -12.86
CA LEU A 643 16.29 6.27 -11.77
C LEU A 643 15.73 4.85 -11.88
N GLN A 644 16.05 3.99 -10.92
CA GLN A 644 15.64 2.59 -10.97
C GLN A 644 14.10 2.47 -10.92
N GLY A 645 13.54 1.62 -11.77
CA GLY A 645 12.10 1.39 -11.86
C GLY A 645 11.26 2.52 -12.47
N ARG A 646 11.89 3.44 -13.22
CA ARG A 646 11.23 4.47 -14.04
C ARG A 646 11.80 4.41 -15.45
N ALA A 647 10.94 4.18 -16.44
CA ALA A 647 11.33 4.05 -17.85
C ALA A 647 12.60 3.19 -18.06
N GLN A 648 12.75 2.12 -17.28
CA GLN A 648 14.00 1.35 -17.21
C GLN A 648 13.92 0.10 -18.09
N ILE A 649 14.85 -0.03 -19.03
CA ILE A 649 14.95 -1.19 -19.91
C ILE A 649 16.06 -2.10 -19.39
N VAL A 650 15.75 -3.38 -19.17
CA VAL A 650 16.69 -4.40 -18.69
C VAL A 650 16.58 -5.64 -19.56
N THR A 651 17.67 -6.02 -20.21
CA THR A 651 17.77 -7.31 -20.92
C THR A 651 18.09 -8.41 -19.92
N ASP A 652 17.42 -9.56 -20.05
CA ASP A 652 17.68 -10.71 -19.18
C ASP A 652 19.06 -11.31 -19.47
N GLN A 653 19.95 -11.27 -18.48
CA GLN A 653 21.34 -11.73 -18.63
C GLN A 653 21.46 -13.27 -18.69
N TYR A 654 20.42 -14.00 -18.28
CA TYR A 654 20.42 -15.47 -18.31
C TYR A 654 20.05 -16.03 -19.70
N ILE A 655 19.70 -15.16 -20.64
CA ILE A 655 19.43 -15.52 -22.03
C ILE A 655 20.48 -14.87 -22.92
N ASN A 656 21.40 -15.68 -23.46
CA ASN A 656 22.41 -15.20 -24.40
C ASN A 656 21.76 -14.78 -25.73
N ALA A 657 21.84 -13.48 -26.03
CA ALA A 657 21.34 -12.86 -27.27
C ALA A 657 21.98 -13.44 -28.56
N GLU A 658 23.18 -14.02 -28.43
CA GLU A 658 23.90 -14.62 -29.57
C GLU A 658 23.39 -16.03 -29.95
N SER A 659 22.53 -16.67 -29.14
CA SER A 659 22.13 -18.08 -29.36
C SER A 659 20.63 -18.36 -29.20
N TYR A 660 19.87 -17.50 -28.52
CA TYR A 660 18.44 -17.67 -28.23
C TYR A 660 17.66 -16.41 -28.59
N GLY A 661 16.31 -16.43 -28.57
CA GLY A 661 15.52 -15.20 -28.69
C GLY A 661 15.88 -14.21 -27.58
N ASP A 662 15.59 -12.92 -27.73
CA ASP A 662 15.89 -11.95 -26.67
C ASP A 662 14.67 -11.76 -25.75
N LEU A 663 14.94 -11.63 -24.45
CA LEU A 663 13.97 -11.27 -23.43
C LEU A 663 14.34 -9.91 -22.84
N VAL A 664 13.47 -8.92 -23.07
CA VAL A 664 13.69 -7.55 -22.63
C VAL A 664 12.55 -7.12 -21.72
N PHE A 665 12.89 -6.64 -20.53
CA PHE A 665 11.97 -6.10 -19.55
C PHE A 665 11.96 -4.57 -19.62
N TYR A 666 10.77 -4.00 -19.73
CA TYR A 666 10.49 -2.57 -19.69
C TYR A 666 9.80 -2.28 -18.36
N LEU A 667 10.46 -1.55 -17.48
CA LEU A 667 10.10 -1.45 -16.08
C LEU A 667 9.67 -0.02 -15.74
N ASP A 668 8.42 0.14 -15.32
CA ASP A 668 7.92 1.43 -14.85
C ASP A 668 6.89 1.27 -13.71
N GLY A 669 7.15 1.92 -12.58
CA GLY A 669 6.30 1.84 -11.40
C GLY A 669 5.04 2.72 -11.43
N ALA A 670 4.50 3.06 -12.62
CA ALA A 670 3.20 3.71 -12.77
C ALA A 670 2.07 2.98 -12.03
N HIS A 671 1.20 3.75 -11.39
CA HIS A 671 0.14 3.23 -10.51
C HIS A 671 -1.03 4.22 -10.30
N SER A 672 -1.15 5.24 -11.15
CA SER A 672 -2.29 6.16 -11.28
C SER A 672 -2.74 6.21 -12.76
N PRO A 673 -3.99 6.56 -13.08
CA PRO A 673 -4.48 6.59 -14.46
C PRO A 673 -3.56 7.39 -15.41
N GLU A 674 -3.10 8.56 -14.98
CA GLU A 674 -2.25 9.47 -15.75
C GLU A 674 -0.84 8.89 -15.93
N SER A 675 -0.26 8.33 -14.87
CA SER A 675 1.06 7.69 -14.96
C SER A 675 1.04 6.41 -15.80
N MET A 676 -0.08 5.67 -15.78
CA MET A 676 -0.28 4.49 -16.62
C MET A 676 -0.34 4.86 -18.11
N GLU A 677 -1.00 5.97 -18.45
CA GLU A 677 -1.00 6.51 -19.81
C GLU A 677 0.41 6.91 -20.27
N MET A 678 1.16 7.63 -19.44
CA MET A 678 2.54 8.04 -19.76
C MET A 678 3.48 6.83 -19.91
N CYS A 679 3.33 5.83 -19.03
CA CYS A 679 4.05 4.55 -19.11
C CYS A 679 3.77 3.83 -20.43
N ALA A 680 2.50 3.74 -20.85
CA ALA A 680 2.12 3.13 -22.13
C ALA A 680 2.74 3.86 -23.34
N ARG A 681 2.70 5.20 -23.35
CA ARG A 681 3.32 6.01 -24.41
C ARG A 681 4.82 5.75 -24.49
N TRP A 682 5.52 5.81 -23.36
CA TRP A 682 6.94 5.50 -23.27
C TRP A 682 7.25 4.10 -23.81
N PHE A 683 6.57 3.08 -23.29
CA PHE A 683 6.78 1.69 -23.71
C PHE A 683 6.60 1.54 -25.23
N SER A 684 5.56 2.16 -25.78
CA SER A 684 5.25 2.10 -27.21
C SER A 684 6.31 2.75 -28.10
N LEU A 685 6.96 3.81 -27.64
CA LEU A 685 8.07 4.46 -28.34
C LEU A 685 9.35 3.63 -28.20
N ALA A 686 9.65 3.17 -26.99
CA ALA A 686 10.86 2.42 -26.69
C ALA A 686 10.98 1.10 -27.49
N ILE A 687 9.87 0.37 -27.67
CA ILE A 687 9.88 -0.86 -28.49
C ILE A 687 10.06 -0.60 -29.99
N LYS A 688 9.59 0.57 -30.50
CA LYS A 688 9.78 0.97 -31.90
C LYS A 688 11.23 1.35 -32.15
N GLU A 689 11.87 2.07 -31.23
CA GLU A 689 13.30 2.38 -31.32
C GLU A 689 14.18 1.12 -31.27
N ASP A 690 13.88 0.16 -30.39
CA ASP A 690 14.58 -1.13 -30.35
C ASP A 690 14.46 -1.89 -31.68
N SER A 691 13.25 -1.91 -32.26
CA SER A 691 13.00 -2.52 -33.57
C SER A 691 13.81 -1.84 -34.68
N GLN A 692 13.87 -0.50 -34.70
CA GLN A 692 14.64 0.25 -35.71
C GLN A 692 16.15 0.05 -35.59
N LYS A 693 16.71 0.11 -34.38
CA LYS A 693 18.15 -0.11 -34.14
C LYS A 693 18.62 -1.47 -34.64
N ARG A 694 17.75 -2.49 -34.60
CA ARG A 694 18.05 -3.85 -35.08
C ARG A 694 17.99 -3.97 -36.61
N THR A 695 17.15 -3.19 -37.29
CA THR A 695 17.09 -3.16 -38.77
C THR A 695 18.33 -2.51 -39.40
N PHE A 696 18.92 -1.52 -38.74
CA PHE A 696 20.09 -0.77 -39.24
C PHE A 696 21.46 -1.45 -39.04
N ASN A 697 21.54 -2.59 -38.36
CA ASN A 697 22.80 -3.31 -38.14
C ASN A 697 23.26 -4.20 -39.33
N TYR A 698 22.69 -4.02 -40.53
CA TYR A 698 23.18 -4.65 -41.76
C TYR A 698 23.97 -3.63 -42.60
N PRO A 699 25.23 -3.89 -42.99
CA PRO A 699 26.00 -2.95 -43.79
C PRO A 699 25.39 -2.83 -45.19
N PRO A 700 25.34 -1.62 -45.78
CA PRO A 700 24.87 -1.45 -47.15
C PRO A 700 25.88 -2.11 -48.10
N GLN A 701 25.46 -3.17 -48.80
CA GLN A 701 26.21 -3.64 -49.96
C GLN A 701 26.08 -2.59 -51.06
N ASN A 702 27.18 -1.87 -51.30
CA ASN A 702 27.41 -1.19 -52.56
C ASN A 702 27.22 -2.19 -53.70
N ASN A 703 26.41 -1.86 -54.70
CA ASN A 703 26.70 -2.28 -56.07
C ASN A 703 26.11 -1.28 -57.06
N SER A 704 27.03 -0.65 -57.77
CA SER A 704 26.85 0.06 -59.02
C SER A 704 26.53 -0.92 -60.16
N GLU A 705 25.58 -0.50 -61.00
CA GLU A 705 25.40 -0.77 -62.43
C GLU A 705 25.12 -2.19 -62.98
N SER A 706 23.87 -2.29 -63.51
CA SER A 706 23.43 -2.92 -64.77
C SER A 706 23.80 -4.37 -65.10
N THR A 707 22.80 -5.25 -65.25
CA THR A 707 22.18 -5.62 -66.54
C THR A 707 21.00 -6.59 -66.26
N ILE A 708 19.92 -6.43 -67.02
CA ILE A 708 18.70 -7.26 -66.98
C ILE A 708 19.00 -8.62 -67.62
N GLU A 709 18.70 -9.75 -66.95
CA GLU A 709 17.95 -10.92 -67.49
C GLU A 709 17.91 -12.14 -66.54
N LEU A 710 16.68 -12.52 -66.17
CA LEU A 710 16.11 -13.87 -66.02
C LEU A 710 16.94 -14.99 -65.35
N VAL A 711 16.71 -15.23 -64.04
CA VAL A 711 16.70 -16.60 -63.47
C VAL A 711 15.64 -16.73 -62.37
N GLN A 712 14.93 -17.86 -62.44
CA GLN A 712 13.83 -18.34 -61.62
C GLN A 712 14.12 -18.41 -60.12
N GLU A 713 13.06 -18.11 -59.35
CA GLU A 713 12.64 -18.71 -58.08
C GLU A 713 13.68 -19.55 -57.31
N HIS A 714 14.42 -18.90 -56.43
CA HIS A 714 14.80 -19.49 -55.15
C HIS A 714 14.42 -18.52 -54.03
N HIS A 715 13.30 -18.81 -53.37
CA HIS A 715 12.90 -18.20 -52.10
C HIS A 715 13.98 -18.48 -51.05
N ASP A 716 14.82 -17.48 -50.74
CA ASP A 716 15.68 -17.50 -49.55
C ASP A 716 14.98 -16.69 -48.43
N GLU A 717 14.14 -17.40 -47.67
CA GLU A 717 13.45 -16.89 -46.49
C GLU A 717 14.44 -16.69 -45.32
N ARG A 718 14.98 -15.47 -45.16
CA ARG A 718 15.49 -14.99 -43.87
C ARG A 718 14.63 -13.82 -43.38
N TYR A 719 13.39 -14.16 -43.00
CA TYR A 719 12.43 -13.27 -42.37
C TYR A 719 12.94 -12.74 -41.02
N GLY A 720 12.73 -11.44 -40.76
CA GLY A 720 13.01 -10.79 -39.48
C GLY A 720 12.21 -11.42 -38.33
N LYS A 721 12.84 -11.54 -37.14
CA LYS A 721 12.20 -12.08 -35.93
C LYS A 721 10.91 -11.30 -35.60
N SER A 722 9.82 -12.01 -35.31
CA SER A 722 8.55 -11.39 -34.90
C SER A 722 8.64 -10.96 -33.42
N SER A 723 7.99 -9.86 -33.04
CA SER A 723 7.97 -9.37 -31.65
C SER A 723 6.68 -9.77 -30.93
N MET A 724 6.77 -10.13 -29.65
CA MET A 724 5.64 -10.43 -28.77
C MET A 724 5.66 -9.51 -27.54
N GLN A 725 4.66 -8.64 -27.44
CA GLN A 725 4.47 -7.77 -26.28
C GLN A 725 3.66 -8.48 -25.19
N ILE A 726 4.20 -8.53 -23.98
CA ILE A 726 3.59 -9.14 -22.80
C ILE A 726 3.44 -8.08 -21.71
N LEU A 727 2.31 -8.06 -21.03
CA LEU A 727 2.11 -7.27 -19.82
C LEU A 727 2.37 -8.15 -18.60
N LEU A 728 3.21 -7.71 -17.66
CA LEU A 728 3.35 -8.28 -16.33
C LEU A 728 2.85 -7.24 -15.32
N PHE A 729 1.69 -7.51 -14.71
CA PHE A 729 0.95 -6.50 -13.95
C PHE A 729 0.57 -6.99 -12.57
N ASN A 730 0.68 -6.09 -11.60
CA ASN A 730 0.03 -6.19 -10.30
C ASN A 730 -0.21 -4.78 -9.76
N CYS A 731 -1.30 -4.59 -9.03
CA CYS A 731 -1.52 -3.38 -8.24
C CYS A 731 -1.95 -3.75 -6.82
N MET A 732 -1.80 -2.83 -5.87
CA MET A 732 -2.29 -3.05 -4.51
C MET A 732 -3.83 -3.03 -4.49
N SER A 733 -4.47 -3.76 -3.58
CA SER A 733 -5.94 -3.82 -3.46
C SER A 733 -6.61 -2.48 -3.15
N VAL A 734 -5.86 -1.49 -2.66
CA VAL A 734 -6.33 -0.11 -2.46
C VAL A 734 -6.44 0.70 -3.75
N ARG A 735 -5.93 0.17 -4.87
CA ARG A 735 -6.02 0.78 -6.19
C ARG A 735 -7.07 0.03 -7.02
N ASP A 736 -7.85 0.78 -7.78
CA ASP A 736 -8.86 0.22 -8.66
C ASP A 736 -8.25 -0.15 -10.04
N PRO A 737 -8.10 -1.45 -10.37
CA PRO A 737 -7.57 -1.86 -11.67
C PRO A 737 -8.47 -1.42 -12.85
N GLN A 738 -9.75 -1.16 -12.62
CA GLN A 738 -10.66 -0.64 -13.66
C GLN A 738 -10.33 0.79 -14.07
N LEU A 739 -9.61 1.55 -13.23
CA LEU A 739 -9.13 2.89 -13.56
C LEU A 739 -7.72 2.88 -14.15
N LEU A 740 -6.93 1.83 -13.90
CA LEU A 740 -5.51 1.75 -14.30
C LEU A 740 -5.30 1.07 -15.65
N LEU A 741 -5.98 -0.04 -15.92
CA LEU A 741 -5.78 -0.83 -17.13
C LEU A 741 -6.31 -0.16 -18.41
N PRO A 742 -7.50 0.51 -18.41
CA PRO A 742 -8.00 1.12 -19.65
C PRO A 742 -7.11 2.24 -20.22
N PRO A 743 -6.60 3.22 -19.44
CA PRO A 743 -5.68 4.22 -19.96
C PRO A 743 -4.41 3.62 -20.56
N LEU A 744 -3.84 2.59 -19.90
CA LEU A 744 -2.68 1.85 -20.40
C LEU A 744 -2.97 1.21 -21.77
N MET A 745 -4.06 0.43 -21.87
CA MET A 745 -4.41 -0.28 -23.10
C MET A 745 -4.72 0.69 -24.24
N LYS A 746 -5.51 1.74 -23.97
CA LYS A 746 -5.90 2.74 -24.96
C LYS A 746 -4.68 3.48 -25.52
N ALA A 747 -3.74 3.86 -24.66
CA ALA A 747 -2.54 4.57 -25.07
C ALA A 747 -1.55 3.68 -25.84
N CYS A 748 -1.42 2.40 -25.48
CA CYS A 748 -0.67 1.44 -26.30
C CYS A 748 -1.32 1.25 -27.68
N ALA A 749 -2.64 1.05 -27.72
CA ALA A 749 -3.40 0.83 -28.95
C ALA A 749 -3.31 2.04 -29.90
N SER A 750 -3.36 3.27 -29.39
CA SER A 750 -3.20 4.49 -30.21
C SER A 750 -1.81 4.59 -30.86
N HIS A 751 -0.82 3.87 -30.33
CA HIS A 751 0.52 3.76 -30.90
C HIS A 751 0.73 2.45 -31.69
N GLY A 752 -0.32 1.65 -31.91
CA GLY A 752 -0.27 0.38 -32.64
C GLY A 752 0.34 -0.78 -31.86
N VAL A 753 0.36 -0.70 -30.52
CA VAL A 753 0.94 -1.71 -29.63
C VAL A 753 -0.16 -2.46 -28.92
N TYR A 754 -0.15 -3.80 -29.03
CA TYR A 754 -1.17 -4.67 -28.43
C TYR A 754 -0.50 -5.80 -27.65
N PHE A 755 -0.88 -5.97 -26.39
CA PHE A 755 -0.38 -7.06 -25.57
C PHE A 755 -0.97 -8.39 -26.04
N LYS A 756 -0.11 -9.34 -26.40
CA LYS A 756 -0.51 -10.71 -26.77
C LYS A 756 -0.88 -11.54 -25.55
N LYS A 757 -0.32 -11.21 -24.38
CA LYS A 757 -0.61 -11.89 -23.12
C LYS A 757 -0.41 -10.98 -21.93
N ALA A 758 -1.27 -11.10 -20.92
CA ALA A 758 -1.09 -10.46 -19.62
C ALA A 758 -0.84 -11.50 -18.52
N LEU A 759 0.18 -11.26 -17.71
CA LEU A 759 0.61 -12.10 -16.60
C LEU A 759 0.30 -11.38 -15.29
N PHE A 760 -0.46 -12.03 -14.42
CA PHE A 760 -0.81 -11.52 -13.10
C PHE A 760 -0.09 -12.34 -12.02
N VAL A 761 0.67 -11.66 -11.18
CA VAL A 761 1.52 -12.25 -10.15
C VAL A 761 1.29 -11.57 -8.80
N PRO A 762 1.40 -12.28 -7.67
CA PRO A 762 1.49 -11.65 -6.37
C PRO A 762 2.84 -10.93 -6.22
N SER A 763 2.85 -9.80 -5.52
CA SER A 763 4.10 -9.15 -5.11
C SER A 763 4.80 -9.99 -4.04
N THR A 764 6.13 -10.11 -4.13
CA THR A 764 6.94 -10.78 -3.12
C THR A 764 7.28 -9.80 -1.99
N SER A 765 7.57 -8.54 -2.34
CA SER A 765 7.76 -7.46 -1.37
C SER A 765 6.41 -6.88 -0.91
N VAL A 766 6.29 -6.64 0.40
CA VAL A 766 5.12 -6.03 1.06
C VAL A 766 5.50 -4.69 1.71
N TYR A 767 4.58 -3.74 1.76
CA TYR A 767 4.83 -2.36 2.22
C TYR A 767 5.30 -2.24 3.68
N TYR A 768 5.16 -3.29 4.48
CA TYR A 768 5.49 -3.30 5.92
C TYR A 768 6.74 -4.15 6.25
N LYS A 769 7.51 -4.62 5.26
CA LYS A 769 8.72 -5.41 5.50
C LYS A 769 9.81 -5.14 4.44
N VAL A 770 11.02 -4.87 4.91
CA VAL A 770 12.23 -4.60 4.13
C VAL A 770 13.21 -5.74 4.41
N GLY A 771 13.65 -6.50 3.39
CA GLY A 771 14.59 -7.63 3.59
C GLY A 771 14.57 -8.71 2.51
N SER A 772 15.66 -9.49 2.45
CA SER A 772 15.86 -10.67 1.57
C SER A 772 14.92 -11.84 1.88
N HIS A 773 14.47 -11.95 3.15
CA HIS A 773 13.56 -12.99 3.65
C HIS A 773 12.07 -12.60 3.64
N ALA A 774 11.66 -11.68 2.76
CA ALA A 774 10.24 -11.41 2.47
C ALA A 774 9.56 -12.54 1.64
N LEU A 775 10.03 -13.78 1.76
CA LEU A 775 9.32 -14.92 1.20
C LEU A 775 8.16 -15.28 2.15
N PRO A 776 6.94 -15.52 1.63
CA PRO A 776 5.90 -16.13 2.44
C PRO A 776 6.41 -17.49 2.97
N PRO A 777 5.99 -17.92 4.18
CA PRO A 777 6.36 -19.21 4.74
C PRO A 777 6.06 -20.31 3.73
N THR A 778 7.04 -21.21 3.53
CA THR A 778 7.14 -22.17 2.42
C THR A 778 6.08 -23.28 2.38
N ASP A 779 4.96 -23.16 3.12
CA ASP A 779 3.98 -24.25 3.27
C ASP A 779 2.50 -23.82 3.33
N SER A 780 2.15 -22.57 2.98
CA SER A 780 0.74 -22.17 2.81
C SER A 780 0.40 -21.90 1.35
N GLN A 781 -0.72 -22.47 0.86
CA GLN A 781 -1.25 -22.14 -0.47
C GLN A 781 -1.37 -20.62 -0.61
N VAL A 782 -0.61 -20.03 -1.55
CA VAL A 782 -0.66 -18.60 -1.83
C VAL A 782 -2.09 -18.26 -2.29
N ASN A 783 -2.76 -17.35 -1.57
CA ASN A 783 -4.10 -16.89 -1.95
C ASN A 783 -4.00 -16.00 -3.20
N LEU A 784 -4.46 -16.51 -4.35
CA LEU A 784 -4.42 -15.82 -5.65
C LEU A 784 -5.73 -15.13 -6.02
N SER A 785 -6.66 -14.97 -5.08
CA SER A 785 -7.98 -14.36 -5.34
C SER A 785 -7.86 -12.97 -5.96
N TRP A 786 -6.91 -12.16 -5.50
CA TRP A 786 -6.64 -10.84 -6.07
C TRP A 786 -6.11 -10.93 -7.51
N GLN A 787 -5.15 -11.81 -7.78
CA GLN A 787 -4.63 -12.01 -9.13
C GLN A 787 -5.71 -12.50 -10.10
N PHE A 788 -6.63 -13.36 -9.63
CA PHE A 788 -7.80 -13.75 -10.41
C PHE A 788 -8.78 -12.59 -10.64
N ALA A 789 -8.95 -11.68 -9.67
CA ALA A 789 -9.75 -10.48 -9.86
C ALA A 789 -9.13 -9.56 -10.93
N LEU A 790 -7.82 -9.35 -10.90
CA LEU A 790 -7.09 -8.60 -11.94
C LEU A 790 -7.27 -9.25 -13.31
N GLN A 791 -7.13 -10.58 -13.39
CA GLN A 791 -7.35 -11.33 -14.62
C GLN A 791 -8.76 -11.15 -15.18
N ARG A 792 -9.80 -11.19 -14.34
CA ARG A 792 -11.19 -10.96 -14.77
C ARG A 792 -11.39 -9.55 -15.33
N VAL A 793 -10.83 -8.53 -14.70
CA VAL A 793 -10.91 -7.14 -15.20
C VAL A 793 -10.28 -7.05 -16.59
N TRP A 794 -9.10 -7.65 -16.77
CA TRP A 794 -8.41 -7.70 -18.05
C TRP A 794 -9.21 -8.41 -19.16
N GLU A 795 -9.74 -9.60 -18.88
CA GLU A 795 -10.53 -10.36 -19.85
C GLU A 795 -11.81 -9.62 -20.27
N ASN A 796 -12.48 -8.96 -19.32
CA ASN A 796 -13.66 -8.13 -19.63
C ASN A 796 -13.31 -6.98 -20.58
N LEU A 797 -12.14 -6.35 -20.41
CA LEU A 797 -11.70 -5.25 -21.28
C LEU A 797 -11.38 -5.73 -22.70
N ILE A 798 -10.75 -6.90 -22.86
CA ILE A 798 -10.46 -7.47 -24.19
C ILE A 798 -11.76 -7.85 -24.92
N GLN A 799 -12.77 -8.35 -24.20
CA GLN A 799 -14.04 -8.73 -24.80
C GLN A 799 -14.87 -7.53 -25.25
N SER A 800 -14.86 -6.42 -24.50
CA SER A 800 -15.58 -5.19 -24.89
C SER A 800 -15.07 -4.56 -26.18
N ASP A 801 -13.80 -4.77 -26.54
CA ASP A 801 -13.17 -4.20 -27.75
C ASP A 801 -13.53 -4.97 -29.03
N LYS A 802 -14.08 -6.20 -28.92
CA LYS A 802 -14.42 -7.08 -30.05
C LYS A 802 -15.83 -6.90 -30.63
N GLY A 803 -16.63 -5.93 -30.14
CA GLY A 803 -17.86 -5.48 -30.80
C GLY A 803 -18.88 -6.57 -31.18
N GLY A 804 -19.16 -7.53 -30.31
CA GLY A 804 -20.12 -8.63 -30.55
C GLY A 804 -21.15 -8.81 -29.43
N ASP A 805 -22.36 -9.21 -29.80
CA ASP A 805 -23.54 -9.40 -28.95
C ASP A 805 -23.26 -10.08 -27.59
N VAL A 806 -23.80 -9.48 -26.53
CA VAL A 806 -23.70 -9.93 -25.13
C VAL A 806 -24.64 -11.13 -24.88
N LYS A 807 -24.44 -12.25 -25.57
CA LYS A 807 -25.07 -13.55 -25.21
C LYS A 807 -24.15 -14.72 -25.58
N HIS A 808 -23.59 -15.35 -24.54
CA HIS A 808 -22.97 -16.68 -24.49
C HIS A 808 -21.64 -16.90 -25.26
N ALA A 809 -20.54 -16.53 -24.61
CA ALA A 809 -19.29 -17.31 -24.65
C ALA A 809 -18.43 -16.96 -23.41
N ILE A 810 -18.54 -17.76 -22.34
CA ILE A 810 -17.49 -17.77 -21.30
C ILE A 810 -16.26 -18.35 -22.01
N ALA A 811 -15.22 -17.54 -22.21
CA ALA A 811 -13.93 -18.03 -22.70
C ALA A 811 -13.51 -19.23 -21.85
N VAL A 812 -13.38 -20.40 -22.47
CA VAL A 812 -13.00 -21.65 -21.82
C VAL A 812 -11.54 -21.49 -21.38
N CYS A 813 -11.31 -21.04 -20.15
CA CYS A 813 -9.99 -21.12 -19.54
C CYS A 813 -9.81 -22.57 -19.09
N GLU A 814 -9.01 -23.33 -19.83
CA GLU A 814 -8.69 -24.71 -19.50
C GLU A 814 -7.71 -24.80 -18.32
N GLU A 815 -7.93 -25.75 -17.41
CA GLU A 815 -6.86 -26.29 -16.56
C GLU A 815 -5.96 -27.14 -17.46
N GLY A 816 -4.96 -26.52 -18.09
CA GLY A 816 -4.10 -27.17 -19.09
C GLY A 816 -3.36 -28.40 -18.54
N LYS A 817 -3.51 -29.56 -19.18
CA LYS A 817 -2.95 -30.86 -18.75
C LYS A 817 -1.43 -31.03 -18.93
N GLU A 818 -0.72 -30.09 -19.54
CA GLU A 818 0.75 -30.18 -19.70
C GLU A 818 1.55 -28.98 -19.10
N ASP A 819 0.93 -27.81 -18.91
CA ASP A 819 1.52 -26.64 -18.22
C ASP A 819 1.15 -26.57 -16.70
N ALA A 820 0.41 -27.56 -16.20
CA ALA A 820 -0.16 -27.63 -14.84
C ALA A 820 0.85 -27.56 -13.67
N LYS A 821 2.16 -27.70 -13.91
CA LYS A 821 3.17 -27.62 -12.84
C LYS A 821 3.58 -26.20 -12.47
N MET A 822 3.20 -25.17 -13.25
CA MET A 822 3.86 -23.87 -13.13
C MET A 822 2.93 -22.64 -13.12
N SER A 823 1.75 -22.73 -13.73
CA SER A 823 0.73 -21.66 -13.75
C SER A 823 -0.61 -22.15 -13.20
N GLY A 824 -1.32 -21.32 -12.43
CA GLY A 824 -2.57 -21.71 -11.77
C GLY A 824 -3.76 -21.77 -12.73
N ARG A 825 -4.06 -20.66 -13.44
CA ARG A 825 -5.13 -20.58 -14.45
C ARG A 825 -4.64 -19.82 -15.68
N THR A 826 -4.78 -20.43 -16.84
CA THR A 826 -4.37 -19.87 -18.13
C THR A 826 -5.58 -19.70 -19.02
N CYS A 827 -5.73 -18.51 -19.60
CA CYS A 827 -6.67 -18.21 -20.67
C CYS A 827 -5.85 -17.83 -21.92
N GLU A 828 -6.50 -17.68 -23.08
CA GLU A 828 -5.83 -17.38 -24.36
C GLU A 828 -4.91 -16.15 -24.24
N ASN A 829 -5.41 -15.06 -23.66
CA ASN A 829 -4.73 -13.76 -23.58
C ASN A 829 -4.23 -13.39 -22.16
N SER A 830 -4.36 -14.29 -21.18
CA SER A 830 -3.89 -14.02 -19.81
C SER A 830 -3.50 -15.26 -19.02
N ALA A 831 -2.68 -15.08 -17.98
CA ALA A 831 -2.33 -16.15 -17.06
C ALA A 831 -2.07 -15.62 -15.64
N VAL A 832 -2.41 -16.44 -14.64
CA VAL A 832 -2.10 -16.19 -13.23
C VAL A 832 -1.01 -17.15 -12.77
N PHE A 833 0.06 -16.60 -12.22
CA PHE A 833 1.17 -17.36 -11.65
C PHE A 833 1.18 -17.25 -10.12
N PRO A 834 1.47 -18.35 -9.40
CA PRO A 834 1.48 -18.34 -7.93
C PRO A 834 2.64 -17.55 -7.32
N SER A 835 3.69 -17.26 -8.11
CA SER A 835 4.80 -16.42 -7.67
C SER A 835 5.52 -15.78 -8.86
N LEU A 836 6.20 -14.66 -8.61
CA LEU A 836 6.99 -13.96 -9.62
C LEU A 836 8.15 -14.81 -10.19
N PRO A 837 8.94 -15.57 -9.38
CA PRO A 837 9.97 -16.44 -9.93
C PRO A 837 9.45 -17.46 -10.95
N LEU A 838 8.24 -18.00 -10.73
CA LEU A 838 7.64 -18.94 -11.68
C LEU A 838 7.21 -18.24 -12.98
N ALA A 839 6.67 -17.03 -12.91
CA ALA A 839 6.36 -16.23 -14.10
C ALA A 839 7.61 -15.90 -14.93
N ILE A 840 8.71 -15.48 -14.27
CA ILE A 840 9.98 -15.21 -14.96
C ILE A 840 10.57 -16.48 -15.56
N LYS A 841 10.54 -17.60 -14.84
CA LYS A 841 11.01 -18.88 -15.38
C LYS A 841 10.18 -19.32 -16.59
N TRP A 842 8.85 -19.14 -16.56
CA TRP A 842 7.98 -19.40 -17.72
C TRP A 842 8.30 -18.50 -18.92
N LEU A 843 8.60 -17.21 -18.69
CA LEU A 843 9.05 -16.30 -19.75
C LEU A 843 10.35 -16.80 -20.39
N ARG A 844 11.34 -17.18 -19.57
CA ARG A 844 12.62 -17.69 -20.05
C ARG A 844 12.47 -18.99 -20.85
N GLU A 845 11.65 -19.93 -20.37
CA GLU A 845 11.34 -21.17 -21.09
C GLU A 845 10.58 -20.92 -22.39
N SER A 846 9.71 -19.90 -22.43
CA SER A 846 8.97 -19.52 -23.64
C SER A 846 9.90 -18.97 -24.73
N VAL A 847 10.90 -18.17 -24.35
CA VAL A 847 11.94 -17.65 -25.25
C VAL A 847 12.80 -18.79 -25.80
N GLN A 848 13.12 -19.80 -24.96
CA GLN A 848 13.88 -20.97 -25.40
C GLN A 848 13.11 -21.85 -26.40
N ARG A 849 11.78 -21.95 -26.23
CA ARG A 849 10.87 -22.67 -27.15
C ARG A 849 10.70 -21.94 -28.48
N ASN A 850 10.56 -20.61 -28.45
CA ASN A 850 10.29 -19.80 -29.64
C ASN A 850 11.47 -18.87 -29.98
N ARG A 851 12.55 -19.42 -30.53
CA ARG A 851 13.80 -18.68 -30.80
C ARG A 851 13.69 -17.59 -31.88
N SER A 852 12.64 -17.64 -32.71
CA SER A 852 12.33 -16.65 -33.74
C SER A 852 11.53 -15.45 -33.21
N VAL A 853 11.12 -15.46 -31.94
CA VAL A 853 10.28 -14.42 -31.32
C VAL A 853 11.10 -13.60 -30.33
N HIS A 854 10.95 -12.28 -30.42
CA HIS A 854 11.50 -11.32 -29.45
C HIS A 854 10.46 -10.99 -28.39
N TYR A 855 10.77 -11.23 -27.12
CA TYR A 855 9.83 -11.05 -26.02
C TYR A 855 10.07 -9.70 -25.34
N GLN A 856 9.06 -8.81 -25.42
CA GLN A 856 9.07 -7.47 -24.83
C GLN A 856 8.07 -7.42 -23.68
N VAL A 857 8.54 -7.39 -22.44
CA VAL A 857 7.70 -7.51 -21.24
C VAL A 857 7.59 -6.16 -20.55
N LEU A 858 6.40 -5.54 -20.57
CA LEU A 858 6.12 -4.34 -19.76
C LEU A 858 5.77 -4.78 -18.33
N VAL A 859 6.52 -4.28 -17.34
CA VAL A 859 6.28 -4.51 -15.91
C VAL A 859 5.82 -3.21 -15.27
N THR A 860 4.57 -3.18 -14.80
CA THR A 860 3.98 -1.95 -14.25
C THR A 860 2.82 -2.22 -13.27
N GLY A 861 2.18 -1.17 -12.76
CA GLY A 861 1.07 -1.21 -11.81
C GLY A 861 1.49 -1.12 -10.34
N SER A 862 2.75 -1.39 -10.02
CA SER A 862 3.30 -1.29 -8.68
C SER A 862 4.82 -1.14 -8.66
N LEU A 863 5.31 -0.20 -7.84
CA LEU A 863 6.74 -0.08 -7.51
C LEU A 863 7.31 -1.35 -6.88
N HIS A 864 6.52 -2.07 -6.08
CA HIS A 864 6.96 -3.32 -5.45
C HIS A 864 7.22 -4.42 -6.49
N LEU A 865 6.31 -4.56 -7.46
CA LEU A 865 6.47 -5.53 -8.55
C LEU A 865 7.74 -5.23 -9.37
N VAL A 866 7.95 -3.96 -9.72
CA VAL A 866 9.14 -3.52 -10.47
C VAL A 866 10.42 -3.82 -9.70
N GLY A 867 10.46 -3.53 -8.40
CA GLY A 867 11.60 -3.85 -7.54
C GLY A 867 11.87 -5.35 -7.42
N ASP A 868 10.82 -6.16 -7.32
CA ASP A 868 10.93 -7.63 -7.26
C ASP A 868 11.47 -8.21 -8.57
N VAL A 869 11.03 -7.70 -9.72
CA VAL A 869 11.56 -8.11 -11.04
C VAL A 869 13.03 -7.71 -11.17
N LEU A 870 13.40 -6.47 -10.82
CA LEU A 870 14.79 -6.02 -10.85
C LEU A 870 15.71 -6.93 -10.05
N ARG A 871 15.26 -7.37 -8.87
CA ARG A 871 16.01 -8.27 -7.99
C ARG A 871 16.26 -9.64 -8.61
N LEU A 872 15.34 -10.13 -9.45
CA LEU A 872 15.44 -11.46 -10.08
C LEU A 872 16.18 -11.44 -11.43
N VAL A 873 16.11 -10.31 -12.15
CA VAL A 873 16.73 -10.18 -13.49
C VAL A 873 18.18 -9.72 -13.41
N LYS A 874 18.55 -8.91 -12.40
CA LYS A 874 19.94 -8.43 -12.19
C LYS A 874 20.79 -9.32 -11.25
N LYS A 875 20.22 -10.41 -10.75
CA LYS A 875 20.91 -11.27 -9.77
C LYS A 875 21.99 -12.12 -10.41
#